data_AF-A0A9J6EY71-F1
#
_entry.id   AF-A0A9J6EY71-F1
#
_cell.length_a   1.000
_cell.length_b   1.000
_cell.length_c   1.000
_cell.angle_alpha   90.00
_cell.angle_beta   90.00
_cell.angle_gamma   90.00
#
_symmetry.space_group_name_H-M   'P 1'
#
loop_
_entity.id
_entity.type
_entity.pdbx_description
1 polymer ?
#
loop_
_entity_poly.entity_id
_entity_poly.type
_entity_poly.pdbx_seq_one_letter_code
_entity_poly.pdbx_strand_id
1 'polypeptide(L)'
;MKATVAFGGKAFHKLGVLVAILASILWLRPPSAGNVDPDAERNVAEVIADKGYPVQEFVVTTRDGYVLPLQRIPNGRKDLWSTHPRHFRPGPPVILMHALLFSSNVWVVNGPDQSLPYVLADAGFDVWLGNVRGNSQSRHVNYTFYQKELWDFSFEEMGEFDLPDTIDFVLNVTGHNKTFVIGHSMGAAMTFALLSEKPEYNDKILLFSAMAPAVRIDNMTSQIRHILSLMDDLAPVAALFGRYDFLYHDRMIDFTVKTLCRYPVCRAFCPWFISFASGQPTQPINSTRLPVFLKDIPSGTSYKNMIHMAQLYETGRFAKFDYGVKRNLEVYGKATPPEYDLRRVSAPVALFWTQGDALVPAANLGFLRDTLPNLVLDFRVEDDRFSHQEFAIGVTAKEAVYEWPGGLSCGDSPDRPPRAGTSRILRSEFSGGIRWPVCSKRREHDVICKSGAIAVTKSPNSERSPNRVFAAAVVVRRQISGKARVAAQSGQPVSCHTPRVTMALIVIRGTCMVMLAACLATVLLLLPSSVRGQVCRVPGFENKGPIDPDACRNVTEIIRDKGYPVEEHKVTTSDGFVLNIQRIPDGRKSRHAKGPKPVVFLQHGLLSSSADWVINFPPESLGYILADAGYDVWLGNVRGNTYSDHVKYTRKDKEFWNFSFDEMIKYDLPAMLDYVLNTTQQTKLIYVGHSQGTLVLFGLLSERPEYNKKASIDLPPIQLFNAMGPVTNVTFMTSPVRLLAPFAKDAGVLFKLFGDYDFLPNNWFMRFLAKTMCKYHVLREVCEGVIFLIVGTDMHEFNVTRLPVFISHTPAGTSVKNMIHFAQLVREKRFQKFDYGSSKNMAIYGQRTPPVYNVSGVKLPVGLFWSLNDWFADPTDVSILTEKLPNIVLNYQVPDPQFTHLDFIVGMHAKDIVYSAMMKLMERHKKKAYLI
;
A
#
# COMPACT_ATOMS: atom_id res chain seq x y z
N MET A 1 16.17 64.72 -5.30
CA MET A 1 15.65 63.40 -5.72
C MET A 1 16.67 62.34 -5.26
N LYS A 2 16.39 61.62 -4.17
CA LYS A 2 15.68 60.33 -4.09
C LYS A 2 16.45 59.14 -4.68
N ALA A 3 16.94 58.32 -3.74
CA ALA A 3 16.88 56.85 -3.64
C ALA A 3 17.69 55.97 -4.59
N THR A 4 18.65 55.23 -4.01
CA THR A 4 18.76 53.78 -4.24
C THR A 4 19.24 53.11 -2.95
N VAL A 5 18.47 52.10 -2.52
CA VAL A 5 18.50 51.45 -1.21
C VAL A 5 19.16 50.08 -1.31
N ALA A 6 20.01 49.79 -0.33
CA ALA A 6 20.55 48.48 0.00
C ALA A 6 19.52 47.63 0.77
N PHE A 7 19.37 46.36 0.40
CA PHE A 7 18.84 45.32 1.29
C PHE A 7 19.44 43.96 0.92
N GLY A 8 20.42 43.51 1.72
CA GLY A 8 20.98 42.16 1.68
C GLY A 8 21.56 41.85 3.05
N GLY A 9 21.01 40.87 3.78
CA GLY A 9 21.57 40.47 5.07
C GLY A 9 20.80 39.43 5.90
N LYS A 10 19.46 39.27 5.74
CA LYS A 10 18.69 38.36 6.61
C LYS A 10 18.11 37.10 5.94
N ALA A 11 18.11 37.03 4.61
CA ALA A 11 17.64 35.84 3.87
C ALA A 11 18.71 34.72 3.76
N PHE A 12 19.99 35.08 3.73
CA PHE A 12 21.07 34.09 3.65
C PHE A 12 21.33 33.33 4.96
N HIS A 13 20.98 33.91 6.10
CA HIS A 13 21.17 33.24 7.40
C HIS A 13 20.11 32.15 7.65
N LYS A 14 18.86 32.34 7.19
CA LYS A 14 17.81 31.31 7.29
C LYS A 14 18.01 30.16 6.30
N LEU A 15 18.53 30.43 5.11
CA LEU A 15 18.93 29.38 4.16
C LEU A 15 20.17 28.62 4.66
N GLY A 16 21.13 29.32 5.29
CA GLY A 16 22.28 28.71 5.95
C GLY A 16 21.91 27.83 7.15
N VAL A 17 20.91 28.23 7.95
CA VAL A 17 20.38 27.41 9.06
C VAL A 17 19.54 26.24 8.56
N LEU A 18 18.76 26.38 7.50
CA LEU A 18 18.02 25.27 6.90
C LEU A 18 18.96 24.25 6.24
N VAL A 19 20.02 24.72 5.56
CA VAL A 19 21.08 23.87 5.01
C VAL A 19 21.93 23.26 6.14
N ALA A 20 22.16 23.96 7.25
CA ALA A 20 22.85 23.42 8.42
C ALA A 20 21.99 22.40 9.18
N ILE A 21 20.66 22.59 9.27
CA ILE A 21 19.72 21.65 9.88
C ILE A 21 19.56 20.42 8.98
N LEU A 22 19.43 20.59 7.66
CA LEU A 22 19.45 19.49 6.70
C LEU A 22 20.81 18.77 6.69
N ALA A 23 21.92 19.50 6.78
CA ALA A 23 23.25 18.93 6.95
C ALA A 23 23.39 18.23 8.30
N SER A 24 22.74 18.71 9.38
CA SER A 24 22.73 18.10 10.71
C SER A 24 21.84 16.86 10.80
N ILE A 25 20.75 16.81 10.04
CA ILE A 25 19.91 15.61 9.86
C ILE A 25 20.65 14.58 8.99
N LEU A 26 21.44 15.04 8.01
CA LEU A 26 22.38 14.22 7.24
C LEU A 26 23.70 13.91 8.01
N TRP A 27 23.94 14.54 9.17
CA TRP A 27 25.10 14.36 10.05
C TRP A 27 24.77 13.77 11.43
N LEU A 28 23.51 13.39 11.67
CA LEU A 28 23.23 12.37 12.67
C LEU A 28 23.93 11.12 12.14
N ARG A 29 25.14 10.86 12.67
CA ARG A 29 25.87 9.63 12.35
C ARG A 29 24.86 8.51 12.51
N PRO A 30 24.61 7.70 11.46
CA PRO A 30 23.87 6.47 11.65
C PRO A 30 24.54 5.76 12.84
N PRO A 31 23.78 5.15 13.77
CA PRO A 31 24.38 4.32 14.80
C PRO A 31 25.41 3.44 14.09
N SER A 32 26.66 3.49 14.56
CA SER A 32 27.85 2.93 13.91
C SER A 32 27.47 1.77 13.02
N ALA A 33 27.66 1.94 11.71
CA ALA A 33 27.30 0.97 10.68
C ALA A 33 27.58 -0.45 11.18
N GLY A 34 26.55 -1.16 11.63
CA GLY A 34 26.59 -2.60 11.57
C GLY A 34 26.75 -2.90 10.09
N ASN A 35 27.86 -3.53 9.70
CA ASN A 35 28.26 -3.80 8.32
C ASN A 35 27.02 -4.05 7.43
N VAL A 36 26.64 -3.02 6.67
CA VAL A 36 25.62 -3.20 5.62
C VAL A 36 26.27 -4.11 4.60
N ASP A 37 25.62 -5.21 4.30
CA ASP A 37 26.11 -6.16 3.32
C ASP A 37 26.37 -5.42 1.99
N PRO A 38 27.60 -5.40 1.46
CA PRO A 38 27.94 -4.62 0.27
C PRO A 38 27.13 -5.07 -0.96
N ASP A 39 26.65 -6.32 -0.98
CA ASP A 39 25.83 -6.84 -2.07
C ASP A 39 24.46 -6.14 -2.14
N ALA A 40 23.98 -5.55 -1.05
CA ALA A 40 22.72 -4.80 -1.06
C ALA A 40 22.79 -3.54 -1.93
N GLU A 41 23.98 -3.01 -2.22
CA GLU A 41 24.15 -1.84 -3.08
C GLU A 41 24.61 -2.21 -4.51
N ARG A 42 25.02 -3.46 -4.76
CA ARG A 42 25.52 -3.96 -6.05
C ARG A 42 24.43 -4.49 -6.98
N ASN A 43 24.60 -4.37 -8.30
CA ASN A 43 23.77 -5.07 -9.28
C ASN A 43 24.15 -6.57 -9.37
N VAL A 44 23.35 -7.38 -10.05
CA VAL A 44 23.56 -8.85 -10.14
C VAL A 44 24.95 -9.20 -10.69
N ALA A 45 25.41 -8.51 -11.73
CA ALA A 45 26.72 -8.76 -12.31
C ALA A 45 27.88 -8.40 -11.37
N GLU A 46 27.75 -7.28 -10.65
CA GLU A 46 28.71 -6.87 -9.62
C GLU A 46 28.77 -7.87 -8.45
N VAL A 47 27.64 -8.43 -8.03
CA VAL A 47 27.60 -9.49 -7.01
C VAL A 47 28.34 -10.74 -7.51
N ILE A 48 28.08 -11.19 -8.73
CA ILE A 48 28.76 -12.35 -9.33
C ILE A 48 30.28 -12.14 -9.43
N ALA A 49 30.70 -10.97 -9.93
CA ALA A 49 32.12 -10.64 -10.07
C ALA A 49 32.83 -10.56 -8.71
N ASP A 50 32.19 -10.00 -7.68
CA ASP A 50 32.73 -9.96 -6.32
C ASP A 50 32.95 -11.35 -5.73
N LYS A 51 32.11 -12.33 -6.10
CA LYS A 51 32.29 -13.73 -5.68
C LYS A 51 33.40 -14.47 -6.44
N GLY A 52 34.10 -13.79 -7.35
CA GLY A 52 35.23 -14.34 -8.10
C GLY A 52 34.85 -15.13 -9.34
N TYR A 53 33.62 -14.99 -9.82
CA TYR A 53 33.15 -15.65 -11.04
C TYR A 53 33.23 -14.70 -12.24
N PRO A 54 33.56 -15.22 -13.45
CA PRO A 54 33.41 -14.44 -14.67
C PRO A 54 31.93 -14.16 -14.92
N VAL A 55 31.62 -12.95 -15.38
CA VAL A 55 30.24 -12.56 -15.71
C VAL A 55 30.19 -11.83 -17.05
N GLN A 56 29.17 -12.14 -17.83
CA GLN A 56 28.82 -11.43 -19.05
C GLN A 56 27.36 -10.99 -18.97
N GLU A 57 27.05 -9.80 -19.48
CA GLU A 57 25.68 -9.29 -19.55
C GLU A 57 25.22 -9.25 -21.01
N PHE A 58 24.03 -9.76 -21.24
CA PHE A 58 23.38 -9.78 -22.54
C PHE A 58 21.99 -9.18 -22.44
N VAL A 59 21.41 -8.87 -23.60
CA VAL A 59 20.04 -8.38 -23.70
C VAL A 59 19.36 -9.15 -24.82
N VAL A 60 18.20 -9.73 -24.51
CA VAL A 60 17.31 -10.36 -25.47
C VAL A 60 16.14 -9.43 -25.72
N THR A 61 15.91 -9.06 -26.98
CA THR A 61 14.69 -8.37 -27.38
C THR A 61 13.70 -9.40 -27.90
N THR A 62 12.57 -9.56 -27.23
CA THR A 62 11.52 -10.48 -27.63
C THR A 62 10.84 -10.02 -28.91
N ARG A 63 10.20 -10.95 -29.62
CA ARG A 63 9.47 -10.67 -30.86
C ARG A 63 8.37 -9.63 -30.72
N ASP A 64 7.78 -9.48 -29.53
CA ASP A 64 6.77 -8.48 -29.23
C ASP A 64 7.33 -7.17 -28.64
N GLY A 65 8.66 -7.07 -28.46
CA GLY A 65 9.35 -5.81 -28.17
C GLY A 65 9.78 -5.59 -26.72
N TYR A 66 9.66 -6.59 -25.85
CA TYR A 66 10.27 -6.54 -24.52
C TYR A 66 11.79 -6.72 -24.60
N VAL A 67 12.50 -6.05 -23.72
CA VAL A 67 13.96 -6.04 -23.63
C VAL A 67 14.33 -6.65 -22.29
N LEU A 68 14.87 -7.85 -22.31
CA LEU A 68 15.15 -8.70 -21.16
C LEU A 68 16.67 -8.78 -20.92
N PRO A 69 17.20 -8.27 -19.80
CA PRO A 69 18.60 -8.47 -19.45
C PRO A 69 18.87 -9.90 -18.98
N LEU A 70 20.00 -10.47 -19.40
CA LEU A 70 20.48 -11.78 -18.96
C LEU A 70 21.89 -11.64 -18.38
N GLN A 71 22.17 -12.37 -17.31
CA GLN A 71 23.52 -12.52 -16.78
C GLN A 71 24.02 -13.94 -17.07
N ARG A 72 25.27 -14.05 -17.55
CA ARG A 72 25.91 -15.33 -17.87
C ARG A 72 27.15 -15.54 -17.01
N ILE A 73 27.27 -16.73 -16.42
CA ILE A 73 28.46 -17.23 -15.73
C ILE A 73 29.04 -18.37 -16.57
N PRO A 74 30.03 -18.09 -17.44
CA PRO A 74 30.49 -19.06 -18.43
C PRO A 74 31.30 -20.23 -17.87
N ASN A 75 31.85 -20.09 -16.66
CA ASN A 75 32.61 -21.13 -15.95
C ASN A 75 32.78 -20.82 -14.47
N GLY A 76 33.21 -21.83 -13.71
CA GLY A 76 33.54 -21.73 -12.30
C GLY A 76 34.78 -20.90 -12.00
N ARG A 77 34.89 -20.47 -10.74
CA ARG A 77 35.96 -19.58 -10.24
C ARG A 77 37.37 -20.19 -10.26
N LYS A 78 37.48 -21.53 -10.33
CA LYS A 78 38.77 -22.24 -10.35
C LYS A 78 39.36 -22.38 -11.77
N ASP A 79 38.56 -22.14 -12.79
CA ASP A 79 38.95 -22.32 -14.20
C ASP A 79 39.49 -21.03 -14.85
N LEU A 80 39.86 -20.03 -14.04
CA LEU A 80 40.35 -18.72 -14.50
C LEU A 80 41.65 -18.79 -15.34
N TRP A 81 42.44 -19.87 -15.20
CA TRP A 81 43.69 -20.09 -15.95
C TRP A 81 43.51 -20.48 -17.42
N SER A 82 42.30 -20.87 -17.86
CA SER A 82 42.04 -21.25 -19.26
C SER A 82 41.46 -20.13 -20.13
N THR A 83 41.45 -18.88 -19.66
CA THR A 83 40.84 -17.70 -20.31
C THR A 83 41.48 -17.29 -21.65
N HIS A 84 42.42 -18.07 -22.19
CA HIS A 84 42.90 -17.88 -23.55
C HIS A 84 41.82 -18.27 -24.56
N PRO A 85 41.37 -17.36 -25.45
CA PRO A 85 40.21 -17.55 -26.33
C PRO A 85 40.27 -18.76 -27.27
N ARG A 86 41.44 -19.36 -27.48
CA ARG A 86 41.65 -20.48 -28.41
C ARG A 86 41.38 -21.86 -27.80
N HIS A 87 41.23 -21.99 -26.48
CA HIS A 87 41.11 -23.28 -25.81
C HIS A 87 39.93 -23.41 -24.82
N PHE A 88 39.21 -22.32 -24.54
CA PHE A 88 38.05 -22.36 -23.66
C PHE A 88 36.77 -22.67 -24.43
N ARG A 89 36.15 -23.82 -24.12
CA ARG A 89 34.78 -24.15 -24.53
C ARG A 89 33.91 -24.17 -23.27
N PRO A 90 32.92 -23.27 -23.15
CA PRO A 90 31.94 -23.32 -22.07
C PRO A 90 31.25 -24.70 -22.05
N GLY A 91 30.84 -25.15 -20.87
CA GLY A 91 30.06 -26.37 -20.76
C GLY A 91 28.64 -26.24 -21.32
N PRO A 92 27.81 -27.28 -21.17
CA PRO A 92 26.41 -27.23 -21.62
C PRO A 92 25.66 -26.05 -20.99
N PRO A 93 24.85 -25.30 -21.77
CA PRO A 93 24.10 -24.17 -21.25
C PRO A 93 22.98 -24.61 -20.31
N VAL A 94 22.78 -23.87 -19.23
CA VAL A 94 21.68 -24.02 -18.26
C VAL A 94 21.01 -22.67 -18.05
N ILE A 95 19.70 -22.59 -18.29
CA ILE A 95 18.91 -21.36 -18.11
C ILE A 95 18.11 -21.47 -16.81
N LEU A 96 18.26 -20.49 -15.91
CA LEU A 96 17.56 -20.38 -14.64
C LEU A 96 16.43 -19.34 -14.73
N MET A 97 15.19 -19.77 -14.52
CA MET A 97 13.98 -18.92 -14.55
C MET A 97 13.35 -18.78 -13.16
N HIS A 98 13.22 -17.54 -12.69
CA HIS A 98 12.79 -17.20 -11.33
C HIS A 98 11.28 -17.31 -11.10
N ALA A 99 10.85 -17.21 -9.84
CA ALA A 99 9.45 -17.23 -9.41
C ALA A 99 8.67 -15.93 -9.69
N LEU A 100 7.37 -15.96 -9.38
CA LEU A 100 6.48 -14.80 -9.41
C LEU A 100 7.04 -13.65 -8.56
N LEU A 101 6.95 -12.41 -9.06
CA LEU A 101 7.46 -11.18 -8.44
C LEU A 101 8.98 -11.13 -8.20
N PHE A 102 9.76 -12.05 -8.75
CA PHE A 102 11.22 -12.06 -8.59
C PHE A 102 11.94 -11.54 -9.84
N SER A 103 13.26 -11.52 -9.77
CA SER A 103 14.20 -11.26 -10.87
C SER A 103 15.36 -12.27 -10.79
N SER A 104 16.33 -12.17 -11.70
CA SER A 104 17.57 -12.95 -11.64
C SER A 104 18.35 -12.75 -10.32
N ASN A 105 18.11 -11.66 -9.57
CA ASN A 105 18.77 -11.38 -8.30
C ASN A 105 18.53 -12.46 -7.25
N VAL A 106 17.38 -13.16 -7.30
CA VAL A 106 17.06 -14.22 -6.32
C VAL A 106 18.14 -15.31 -6.27
N TRP A 107 18.77 -15.60 -7.40
CA TRP A 107 19.73 -16.69 -7.54
C TRP A 107 21.10 -16.38 -6.96
N VAL A 108 21.42 -15.12 -6.66
CA VAL A 108 22.74 -14.67 -6.19
C VAL A 108 22.68 -14.09 -4.77
N VAL A 109 21.57 -14.29 -4.07
CA VAL A 109 21.38 -13.77 -2.70
C VAL A 109 22.36 -14.40 -1.72
N ASN A 110 22.67 -15.70 -1.82
CA ASN A 110 23.61 -16.37 -0.92
C ASN A 110 25.03 -16.47 -1.52
N GLY A 111 25.98 -16.96 -0.72
CA GLY A 111 27.36 -17.15 -1.16
C GLY A 111 27.55 -18.27 -2.19
N PRO A 112 28.77 -18.40 -2.77
CA PRO A 112 29.13 -19.44 -3.74
C PRO A 112 28.71 -20.86 -3.38
N ASP A 113 28.85 -21.22 -2.11
CA ASP A 113 28.57 -22.58 -1.66
C ASP A 113 27.08 -22.81 -1.33
N GLN A 114 26.18 -21.88 -1.66
CA GLN A 114 24.75 -21.97 -1.32
C GLN A 114 23.82 -21.54 -2.46
N SER A 115 24.32 -20.81 -3.45
CA SER A 115 23.54 -20.31 -4.56
C SER A 115 23.72 -21.19 -5.80
N LEU A 116 22.61 -21.68 -6.36
CA LEU A 116 22.58 -22.62 -7.48
C LEU A 116 23.47 -22.23 -8.69
N PRO A 117 23.51 -20.97 -9.14
CA PRO A 117 24.35 -20.60 -10.29
C PRO A 117 25.83 -20.90 -10.09
N TYR A 118 26.35 -20.67 -8.89
CA TYR A 118 27.75 -20.88 -8.57
C TYR A 118 28.07 -22.37 -8.45
N VAL A 119 27.15 -23.15 -7.87
CA VAL A 119 27.27 -24.62 -7.80
C VAL A 119 27.31 -25.22 -9.21
N LEU A 120 26.44 -24.77 -10.12
CA LEU A 120 26.44 -25.22 -11.52
C LEU A 120 27.69 -24.78 -12.28
N ALA A 121 28.12 -23.53 -12.12
CA ALA A 121 29.33 -23.03 -12.77
C ALA A 121 30.59 -23.78 -12.31
N ASP A 122 30.73 -24.05 -11.00
CA ASP A 122 31.82 -24.86 -10.45
C ASP A 122 31.73 -26.34 -10.85
N ALA A 123 30.54 -26.84 -11.21
CA ALA A 123 30.35 -28.16 -11.81
C ALA A 123 30.59 -28.18 -13.33
N GLY A 124 30.99 -27.06 -13.92
CA GLY A 124 31.38 -26.95 -15.32
C GLY A 124 30.25 -26.63 -16.30
N PHE A 125 29.09 -26.15 -15.84
CA PHE A 125 28.01 -25.67 -16.71
C PHE A 125 28.20 -24.21 -17.14
N ASP A 126 27.65 -23.86 -18.31
CA ASP A 126 27.51 -22.48 -18.76
C ASP A 126 26.17 -21.92 -18.28
N VAL A 127 26.18 -21.08 -17.24
CA VAL A 127 24.96 -20.72 -16.51
C VAL A 127 24.41 -19.38 -16.99
N TRP A 128 23.12 -19.35 -17.28
CA TRP A 128 22.38 -18.18 -17.75
C TRP A 128 21.23 -17.85 -16.80
N LEU A 129 21.23 -16.64 -16.25
CA LEU A 129 20.17 -16.12 -15.38
C LEU A 129 19.16 -15.34 -16.22
N GLY A 130 17.95 -15.87 -16.36
CA GLY A 130 16.88 -15.25 -17.13
C GLY A 130 16.08 -14.24 -16.31
N ASN A 131 15.66 -13.17 -16.96
CA ASN A 131 14.62 -12.25 -16.49
C ASN A 131 13.39 -12.35 -17.41
N VAL A 132 12.23 -12.01 -16.86
CA VAL A 132 10.95 -11.97 -17.60
C VAL A 132 10.43 -10.53 -17.73
N ARG A 133 9.51 -10.32 -18.66
CA ARG A 133 8.81 -9.05 -18.87
C ARG A 133 8.12 -8.54 -17.59
N GLY A 134 8.15 -7.22 -17.42
CA GLY A 134 7.51 -6.45 -16.35
C GLY A 134 8.17 -6.51 -14.98
N ASN A 135 9.28 -7.25 -14.81
CA ASN A 135 10.11 -7.13 -13.63
C ASN A 135 11.00 -5.87 -13.70
N SER A 136 11.60 -5.47 -12.59
CA SER A 136 12.40 -4.23 -12.42
C SER A 136 13.59 -4.09 -13.38
N GLN A 137 14.04 -5.21 -13.97
CA GLN A 137 15.18 -5.25 -14.90
C GLN A 137 14.74 -5.13 -16.36
N SER A 138 13.49 -5.44 -16.67
CA SER A 138 12.97 -5.44 -18.04
C SER A 138 12.43 -4.07 -18.48
N ARG A 139 12.36 -3.84 -19.79
CA ARG A 139 11.71 -2.66 -20.40
C ARG A 139 11.08 -3.03 -21.74
N HIS A 140 10.44 -2.07 -22.41
CA HIS A 140 9.88 -2.26 -23.75
C HIS A 140 10.47 -1.25 -24.74
N VAL A 141 10.63 -1.63 -26.01
CA VAL A 141 11.18 -0.73 -27.05
C VAL A 141 10.22 0.41 -27.41
N ASN A 142 8.91 0.13 -27.44
CA ASN A 142 7.87 1.07 -27.90
C ASN A 142 7.00 1.66 -26.79
N TYR A 143 7.02 1.08 -25.59
CA TYR A 143 6.08 1.44 -24.51
C TYR A 143 6.85 1.85 -23.26
N THR A 144 6.30 2.82 -22.56
CA THR A 144 6.81 3.34 -21.28
C THR A 144 6.04 2.73 -20.12
N PHE A 145 6.61 2.84 -18.92
CA PHE A 145 6.05 2.31 -17.68
C PHE A 145 4.58 2.69 -17.44
N TYR A 146 4.13 3.86 -17.88
CA TYR A 146 2.77 4.36 -17.61
C TYR A 146 1.72 3.90 -18.64
N GLN A 147 2.12 3.17 -19.66
CA GLN A 147 1.25 2.73 -20.75
C GLN A 147 0.70 1.33 -20.46
N LYS A 148 -0.62 1.16 -20.62
CA LYS A 148 -1.32 -0.09 -20.37
C LYS A 148 -0.75 -1.25 -21.19
N GLU A 149 -0.34 -0.95 -22.42
CA GLU A 149 0.18 -1.90 -23.40
C GLU A 149 1.45 -2.62 -22.89
N LEU A 150 2.27 -1.96 -22.06
CA LEU A 150 3.45 -2.57 -21.43
C LEU A 150 3.08 -3.62 -20.37
N TRP A 151 1.85 -3.60 -19.85
CA TRP A 151 1.41 -4.45 -18.75
C TRP A 151 0.33 -5.46 -19.15
N ASP A 152 -0.02 -5.52 -20.43
CA ASP A 152 -0.99 -6.48 -20.96
C ASP A 152 -0.33 -7.83 -21.26
N PHE A 153 0.22 -8.47 -20.23
CA PHE A 153 0.83 -9.80 -20.32
C PHE A 153 0.53 -10.65 -19.08
N SER A 154 0.74 -11.95 -19.19
CA SER A 154 0.75 -12.94 -18.11
C SER A 154 1.87 -13.97 -18.34
N PHE A 155 1.93 -15.04 -17.55
CA PHE A 155 2.86 -16.15 -17.78
C PHE A 155 2.65 -16.83 -19.15
N GLU A 156 1.49 -16.65 -19.79
CA GLU A 156 1.22 -17.12 -21.15
C GLU A 156 2.18 -16.45 -22.15
N GLU A 157 2.22 -15.11 -22.18
CA GLU A 157 3.12 -14.38 -23.06
C GLU A 157 4.60 -14.57 -22.68
N MET A 158 4.91 -14.81 -21.40
CA MET A 158 6.27 -15.19 -20.97
C MET A 158 6.70 -16.55 -21.57
N GLY A 159 5.79 -17.52 -21.61
CA GLY A 159 6.04 -18.82 -22.27
C GLY A 159 6.04 -18.73 -23.80
N GLU A 160 5.28 -17.80 -24.37
CA GLU A 160 5.16 -17.64 -25.83
C GLU A 160 6.36 -16.89 -26.46
N PHE A 161 6.90 -15.91 -25.75
CA PHE A 161 7.93 -14.99 -26.25
C PHE A 161 9.22 -15.02 -25.42
N ASP A 162 9.16 -14.74 -24.11
CA ASP A 162 10.37 -14.50 -23.29
C ASP A 162 11.31 -15.71 -23.28
N LEU A 163 10.80 -16.87 -22.88
CA LEU A 163 11.60 -18.09 -22.78
C LEU A 163 12.08 -18.64 -24.13
N PRO A 164 11.23 -18.77 -25.17
CA PRO A 164 11.70 -19.28 -26.45
C PRO A 164 12.76 -18.36 -27.09
N ASP A 165 12.57 -17.04 -27.02
CA ASP A 165 13.54 -16.08 -27.57
C ASP A 165 14.85 -16.09 -26.76
N THR A 166 14.76 -16.30 -25.44
CA THR A 166 15.92 -16.53 -24.56
C THR A 166 16.65 -17.83 -24.91
N ILE A 167 15.93 -18.95 -25.09
CA ILE A 167 16.54 -20.24 -25.47
C ILE A 167 17.27 -20.10 -26.79
N ASP A 168 16.64 -19.54 -27.81
CA ASP A 168 17.24 -19.39 -29.13
C ASP A 168 18.47 -18.49 -29.11
N PHE A 169 18.41 -17.39 -28.34
CA PHE A 169 19.56 -16.54 -28.12
C PHE A 169 20.73 -17.29 -27.46
N VAL A 170 20.46 -18.03 -26.38
CA VAL A 170 21.48 -18.80 -25.65
C VAL A 170 22.10 -19.88 -26.55
N LEU A 171 21.28 -20.65 -27.27
CA LEU A 171 21.77 -21.68 -28.19
C LEU A 171 22.63 -21.06 -29.30
N ASN A 172 22.23 -19.91 -29.84
CA ASN A 172 23.00 -19.20 -30.85
C ASN A 172 24.34 -18.66 -30.32
N VAL A 173 24.36 -18.05 -29.13
CA VAL A 173 25.59 -17.51 -28.52
C VAL A 173 26.56 -18.62 -28.12
N THR A 174 26.05 -19.75 -27.64
CA THR A 174 26.86 -20.88 -27.16
C THR A 174 27.27 -21.83 -28.29
N GLY A 175 26.53 -21.86 -29.39
CA GLY A 175 26.70 -22.83 -30.47
C GLY A 175 26.21 -24.24 -30.11
N HIS A 176 25.52 -24.40 -28.97
CA HIS A 176 24.87 -25.67 -28.60
C HIS A 176 23.52 -25.81 -29.29
N ASN A 177 23.10 -27.04 -29.54
CA ASN A 177 21.79 -27.33 -30.13
C ASN A 177 20.70 -27.56 -29.08
N LYS A 178 21.09 -27.81 -27.82
CA LYS A 178 20.18 -28.05 -26.70
C LYS A 178 20.69 -27.41 -25.41
N THR A 179 19.77 -27.10 -24.50
CA THR A 179 20.03 -26.47 -23.20
C THR A 179 19.28 -27.18 -22.08
N PHE A 180 19.79 -27.05 -20.85
CA PHE A 180 19.00 -27.34 -19.66
C PHE A 180 18.15 -26.11 -19.30
N VAL A 181 16.98 -26.34 -18.70
CA VAL A 181 16.14 -25.29 -18.13
C VAL A 181 15.79 -25.68 -16.71
N ILE A 182 15.97 -24.75 -15.76
CA ILE A 182 15.53 -24.90 -14.39
C ILE A 182 14.54 -23.77 -14.10
N GLY A 183 13.29 -24.13 -13.82
CA GLY A 183 12.23 -23.18 -13.52
C GLY A 183 11.79 -23.33 -12.06
N HIS A 184 11.69 -22.21 -11.34
CA HIS A 184 11.12 -22.17 -9.99
C HIS A 184 9.74 -21.54 -10.02
N SER A 185 8.74 -22.19 -9.41
CA SER A 185 7.39 -21.63 -9.27
C SER A 185 6.75 -21.26 -10.62
N MET A 186 6.39 -19.98 -10.81
CA MET A 186 5.92 -19.45 -12.10
C MET A 186 6.90 -19.69 -13.26
N GLY A 187 8.21 -19.66 -13.00
CA GLY A 187 9.24 -19.98 -14.00
C GLY A 187 9.09 -21.41 -14.55
N ALA A 188 8.63 -22.35 -13.72
CA ALA A 188 8.28 -23.69 -14.18
C ALA A 188 6.94 -23.70 -14.94
N ALA A 189 5.94 -22.96 -14.48
CA ALA A 189 4.63 -22.87 -15.14
C ALA A 189 4.74 -22.33 -16.58
N MET A 190 5.46 -21.23 -16.79
CA MET A 190 5.70 -20.70 -18.15
C MET A 190 6.51 -21.65 -19.04
N THR A 191 7.39 -22.47 -18.45
CA THR A 191 8.14 -23.49 -19.20
C THR A 191 7.22 -24.64 -19.63
N PHE A 192 6.32 -25.11 -18.76
CA PHE A 192 5.30 -26.09 -19.14
C PHE A 192 4.37 -25.54 -20.24
N ALA A 193 3.95 -24.28 -20.14
CA ALA A 193 3.16 -23.61 -21.17
C ALA A 193 3.90 -23.63 -22.53
N LEU A 194 5.17 -23.20 -22.57
CA LEU A 194 6.01 -23.24 -23.76
C LEU A 194 6.07 -24.66 -24.37
N LEU A 195 6.45 -25.66 -23.57
CA LEU A 195 6.68 -27.01 -24.08
C LEU A 195 5.40 -27.71 -24.53
N SER A 196 4.25 -27.34 -23.96
CA SER A 196 2.95 -27.86 -24.39
C SER A 196 2.45 -27.25 -25.70
N GLU A 197 2.75 -25.97 -25.94
CA GLU A 197 2.24 -25.21 -27.10
C GLU A 197 3.21 -25.20 -28.29
N LYS A 198 4.52 -25.36 -28.04
CA LYS A 198 5.56 -25.32 -29.07
C LYS A 198 6.41 -26.60 -29.06
N PRO A 199 5.93 -27.67 -29.71
CA PRO A 199 6.60 -28.98 -29.74
C PRO A 199 8.08 -28.91 -30.11
N GLU A 200 8.47 -28.02 -31.02
CA GLU A 200 9.84 -27.83 -31.50
C GLU A 200 10.84 -27.40 -30.41
N TYR A 201 10.36 -26.83 -29.29
CA TYR A 201 11.23 -26.51 -28.15
C TYR A 201 11.50 -27.72 -27.27
N ASN A 202 10.67 -28.77 -27.29
CA ASN A 202 10.96 -30.00 -26.54
C ASN A 202 12.28 -30.63 -26.99
N ASP A 203 12.59 -30.58 -28.29
CA ASP A 203 13.82 -31.13 -28.84
C ASP A 203 15.06 -30.29 -28.47
N LYS A 204 14.87 -29.03 -28.09
CA LYS A 204 15.92 -28.11 -27.64
C LYS A 204 16.22 -28.24 -26.14
N ILE A 205 15.42 -28.97 -25.38
CA ILE A 205 15.62 -29.16 -23.94
C ILE A 205 16.31 -30.50 -23.67
N LEU A 206 17.47 -30.47 -22.99
CA LEU A 206 18.15 -31.67 -22.50
C LEU A 206 17.42 -32.27 -21.30
N LEU A 207 17.08 -31.41 -20.34
CA LEU A 207 16.29 -31.73 -19.15
C LEU A 207 15.66 -30.45 -18.63
N PHE A 208 14.36 -30.51 -18.33
CA PHE A 208 13.64 -29.47 -17.62
C PHE A 208 13.51 -29.84 -16.15
N SER A 209 14.16 -29.09 -15.27
CA SER A 209 14.03 -29.23 -13.81
C SER A 209 13.00 -28.23 -13.28
N ALA A 210 11.83 -28.73 -12.91
CA ALA A 210 10.71 -27.95 -12.40
C ALA A 210 10.69 -27.99 -10.86
N MET A 211 11.07 -26.87 -10.24
CA MET A 211 11.11 -26.70 -8.79
C MET A 211 9.83 -26.02 -8.30
N ALA A 212 9.09 -26.69 -7.43
CA ALA A 212 7.80 -26.23 -6.89
C ALA A 212 6.87 -25.64 -7.98
N PRO A 213 6.49 -26.41 -9.01
CA PRO A 213 5.88 -25.85 -10.22
C PRO A 213 4.46 -25.34 -9.98
N ALA A 214 4.24 -24.03 -10.18
CA ALA A 214 2.96 -23.35 -9.95
C ALA A 214 1.96 -23.55 -11.10
N VAL A 215 1.62 -24.80 -11.40
CA VAL A 215 0.76 -25.20 -12.53
C VAL A 215 -0.70 -25.34 -12.10
N ARG A 216 -0.94 -25.91 -10.91
CA ARG A 216 -2.22 -25.86 -10.18
C ARG A 216 -1.96 -25.42 -8.74
N ILE A 217 -2.72 -24.45 -8.25
CA ILE A 217 -2.50 -23.82 -6.94
C ILE A 217 -3.78 -23.70 -6.10
N ASP A 218 -4.83 -24.43 -6.46
CA ASP A 218 -6.18 -24.41 -5.86
C ASP A 218 -6.22 -24.77 -4.36
N ASN A 219 -5.39 -25.71 -3.89
CA ASN A 219 -5.31 -26.06 -2.47
C ASN A 219 -4.31 -25.23 -1.65
N MET A 220 -3.86 -24.07 -2.16
CA MET A 220 -2.90 -23.19 -1.49
C MET A 220 -3.32 -22.85 -0.05
N THR A 221 -2.41 -23.06 0.90
CA THR A 221 -2.59 -22.66 2.30
C THR A 221 -1.90 -21.33 2.64
N SER A 222 -1.06 -20.82 1.73
CA SER A 222 -0.45 -19.50 1.85
C SER A 222 -1.51 -18.40 1.91
N GLN A 223 -1.19 -17.35 2.65
CA GLN A 223 -2.07 -16.19 2.82
C GLN A 223 -2.25 -15.39 1.51
N ILE A 224 -1.38 -15.62 0.52
CA ILE A 224 -1.49 -15.04 -0.83
C ILE A 224 -2.85 -15.34 -1.48
N ARG A 225 -3.52 -16.45 -1.15
CA ARG A 225 -4.86 -16.79 -1.67
C ARG A 225 -5.90 -15.66 -1.50
N HIS A 226 -5.80 -14.91 -0.39
CA HIS A 226 -6.71 -13.81 -0.09
C HIS A 226 -6.41 -12.56 -0.92
N ILE A 227 -5.15 -12.41 -1.36
CA ILE A 227 -4.76 -11.38 -2.31
C ILE A 227 -5.26 -11.77 -3.70
N LEU A 228 -5.05 -13.03 -4.11
CA LEU A 228 -5.50 -13.54 -5.42
C LEU A 228 -7.01 -13.35 -5.63
N SER A 229 -7.83 -13.65 -4.62
CA SER A 229 -9.29 -13.46 -4.70
C SER A 229 -9.77 -12.01 -4.85
N LEU A 230 -8.87 -11.02 -4.71
CA LEU A 230 -9.18 -9.60 -4.84
C LEU A 230 -8.64 -9.00 -6.15
N MET A 231 -7.89 -9.75 -6.97
CA MET A 231 -7.17 -9.19 -8.11
C MET A 231 -8.11 -8.68 -9.21
N ASP A 232 -9.24 -9.37 -9.45
CA ASP A 232 -10.27 -8.92 -10.39
C ASP A 232 -10.92 -7.60 -9.98
N ASP A 233 -11.03 -7.35 -8.68
CA ASP A 233 -11.58 -6.10 -8.14
C ASP A 233 -10.52 -4.99 -8.08
N LEU A 234 -9.26 -5.33 -7.78
CA LEU A 234 -8.17 -4.37 -7.60
C LEU A 234 -7.57 -3.87 -8.93
N ALA A 235 -7.51 -4.71 -9.97
CA ALA A 235 -6.91 -4.31 -11.24
C ALA A 235 -7.63 -3.13 -11.92
N PRO A 236 -8.98 -3.08 -12.00
CA PRO A 236 -9.69 -1.90 -12.51
C PRO A 236 -9.42 -0.66 -11.66
N VAL A 237 -9.29 -0.80 -10.34
CA VAL A 237 -8.99 0.30 -9.42
C VAL A 237 -7.60 0.87 -9.68
N ALA A 238 -6.59 0.00 -9.78
CA ALA A 238 -5.23 0.43 -10.06
C ALA A 238 -5.09 1.11 -11.43
N ALA A 239 -5.77 0.58 -12.45
CA ALA A 239 -5.80 1.15 -13.79
C ALA A 239 -6.31 2.59 -13.81
N LEU A 240 -7.25 2.95 -12.92
CA LEU A 240 -7.76 4.32 -12.78
C LEU A 240 -6.71 5.32 -12.28
N PHE A 241 -5.67 4.84 -11.60
CA PHE A 241 -4.52 5.64 -11.16
C PHE A 241 -3.34 5.57 -12.15
N GLY A 242 -3.54 5.01 -13.35
CA GLY A 242 -2.48 4.79 -14.32
C GLY A 242 -1.45 3.75 -13.88
N ARG A 243 -1.84 2.85 -12.96
CA ARG A 243 -1.03 1.72 -12.48
C ARG A 243 -1.57 0.44 -13.09
N TYR A 244 -0.81 -0.12 -14.01
CA TYR A 244 -1.12 -1.41 -14.64
C TYR A 244 -0.13 -2.51 -14.18
N ASP A 245 0.92 -2.09 -13.46
CA ASP A 245 1.85 -2.93 -12.73
C ASP A 245 1.30 -3.34 -11.36
N PHE A 246 1.66 -4.55 -10.92
CA PHE A 246 1.47 -5.04 -9.57
C PHE A 246 2.83 -5.15 -8.88
N LEU A 247 3.02 -4.34 -7.84
CA LEU A 247 4.20 -4.31 -6.97
C LEU A 247 5.54 -4.14 -7.72
N TYR A 248 5.59 -3.29 -8.76
CA TYR A 248 6.85 -2.93 -9.42
C TYR A 248 7.80 -2.19 -8.48
N HIS A 249 9.06 -2.61 -8.47
CA HIS A 249 10.09 -2.03 -7.61
C HIS A 249 10.56 -0.67 -8.13
N ASP A 250 10.26 0.41 -7.40
CA ASP A 250 10.77 1.75 -7.70
C ASP A 250 11.79 2.24 -6.65
N ARG A 251 12.47 3.34 -6.94
CA ARG A 251 13.50 3.92 -6.04
C ARG A 251 12.96 4.32 -4.66
N MET A 252 11.65 4.57 -4.54
CA MET A 252 11.02 4.95 -3.28
C MET A 252 10.71 3.72 -2.43
N ILE A 253 10.28 2.61 -3.05
CA ILE A 253 10.16 1.31 -2.38
C ILE A 253 11.53 0.82 -1.91
N ASP A 254 12.57 0.92 -2.76
CA ASP A 254 13.96 0.60 -2.38
C ASP A 254 14.41 1.44 -1.17
N PHE A 255 14.21 2.76 -1.21
CA PHE A 255 14.52 3.64 -0.08
C PHE A 255 13.76 3.25 1.20
N THR A 256 12.48 2.94 1.07
CA THR A 256 11.60 2.58 2.20
C THR A 256 12.00 1.25 2.81
N VAL A 257 12.23 0.22 2.00
CA VAL A 257 12.66 -1.12 2.43
C VAL A 257 14.06 -1.07 3.04
N LYS A 258 15.02 -0.37 2.40
CA LYS A 258 16.36 -0.16 2.95
C LYS A 258 16.32 0.59 4.28
N THR A 259 15.47 1.59 4.40
CA THR A 259 15.33 2.38 5.63
C THR A 259 14.68 1.55 6.73
N LEU A 260 13.59 0.85 6.44
CA LEU A 260 12.90 -0.03 7.39
C LEU A 260 13.80 -1.18 7.87
N CYS A 261 14.44 -1.94 6.98
CA CYS A 261 15.29 -3.05 7.41
C CYS A 261 16.63 -2.63 8.04
N ARG A 262 17.02 -1.33 7.97
CA ARG A 262 18.19 -0.77 8.68
C ARG A 262 17.94 -0.47 10.15
N TYR A 263 16.69 -0.24 10.57
CA TYR A 263 16.39 0.04 11.97
C TYR A 263 16.22 -1.26 12.79
N PRO A 264 16.93 -1.44 13.92
CA PRO A 264 16.86 -2.67 14.73
C PRO A 264 15.44 -3.07 15.16
N VAL A 265 14.56 -2.10 15.34
CA VAL A 265 13.16 -2.29 15.75
C VAL A 265 12.27 -2.79 14.59
N CYS A 266 12.61 -2.46 13.35
CA CYS A 266 11.89 -2.84 12.14
C CYS A 266 12.46 -4.11 11.48
N ARG A 267 13.63 -4.57 11.92
CA ARG A 267 14.30 -5.79 11.42
C ARG A 267 13.45 -7.06 11.59
N ALA A 268 12.50 -7.09 12.52
CA ALA A 268 11.57 -8.19 12.72
C ALA A 268 10.42 -8.27 11.69
N PHE A 269 10.13 -7.16 10.99
CA PHE A 269 9.09 -7.10 9.95
C PHE A 269 9.53 -7.77 8.65
N CYS A 270 10.82 -7.64 8.32
CA CYS A 270 11.38 -8.16 7.07
C CYS A 270 11.28 -9.72 6.98
N PRO A 271 11.59 -10.50 8.04
CA PRO A 271 11.35 -11.95 8.07
C PRO A 271 9.85 -12.32 8.10
N TRP A 272 9.01 -11.48 8.71
CA TRP A 272 7.56 -11.69 8.76
C TRP A 272 6.91 -11.56 7.38
N PHE A 273 7.31 -10.55 6.60
CA PHE A 273 6.83 -10.37 5.22
C PHE A 273 7.20 -11.57 4.32
N ILE A 274 8.42 -12.08 4.44
CA ILE A 274 8.82 -13.29 3.71
C ILE A 274 8.01 -14.50 4.19
N SER A 275 7.85 -14.67 5.52
CA SER A 275 7.04 -15.76 6.09
C SER A 275 5.57 -15.68 5.68
N PHE A 276 5.04 -14.46 5.47
CA PHE A 276 3.70 -14.21 4.97
C PHE A 276 3.55 -14.61 3.49
N ALA A 277 4.52 -14.22 2.64
CA ALA A 277 4.53 -14.60 1.23
C ALA A 277 4.78 -16.11 1.01
N SER A 278 5.65 -16.72 1.82
CA SER A 278 5.97 -18.15 1.75
C SER A 278 4.97 -19.04 2.50
N GLY A 279 4.13 -18.47 3.37
CA GLY A 279 3.11 -19.18 4.15
C GLY A 279 3.63 -20.02 5.33
N GLN A 280 4.92 -19.92 5.69
CA GLN A 280 5.51 -20.62 6.85
C GLN A 280 6.62 -19.79 7.54
N PRO A 281 6.91 -20.00 8.84
CA PRO A 281 8.04 -19.38 9.52
C PRO A 281 9.34 -19.78 8.84
N THR A 282 10.05 -18.83 8.26
CA THR A 282 11.28 -19.08 7.52
C THR A 282 12.40 -19.55 8.45
N GLN A 283 12.60 -20.86 8.57
CA GLN A 283 13.84 -21.43 9.09
C GLN A 283 14.29 -22.50 8.09
N PRO A 284 15.28 -22.21 7.22
CA PRO A 284 16.53 -21.50 7.52
C PRO A 284 16.93 -20.46 6.45
N ILE A 285 16.23 -19.31 6.36
CA ILE A 285 16.70 -18.20 5.51
C ILE A 285 17.72 -17.36 6.28
N ASN A 286 18.83 -16.99 5.64
CA ASN A 286 19.85 -16.16 6.27
C ASN A 286 19.33 -14.72 6.47
N SER A 287 18.86 -14.43 7.68
CA SER A 287 18.33 -13.12 8.05
C SER A 287 19.31 -11.96 7.90
N THR A 288 20.63 -12.24 7.82
CA THR A 288 21.64 -11.20 7.55
C THR A 288 21.70 -10.80 6.08
N ARG A 289 21.29 -11.68 5.16
CA ARG A 289 21.22 -11.44 3.70
C ARG A 289 19.87 -10.88 3.23
N LEU A 290 18.95 -10.71 4.16
CA LEU A 290 17.62 -10.16 3.91
C LEU A 290 17.62 -8.78 3.20
N PRO A 291 18.53 -7.84 3.52
CA PRO A 291 18.64 -6.59 2.76
C PRO A 291 19.01 -6.79 1.29
N VAL A 292 19.80 -7.83 0.96
CA VAL A 292 20.18 -8.17 -0.42
C VAL A 292 19.00 -8.73 -1.19
N PHE A 293 18.19 -9.58 -0.53
CA PHE A 293 16.95 -10.11 -1.08
C PHE A 293 15.90 -9.01 -1.33
N LEU A 294 15.62 -8.18 -0.32
CA LEU A 294 14.55 -7.18 -0.38
C LEU A 294 14.89 -5.94 -1.24
N LYS A 295 16.14 -5.79 -1.68
CA LYS A 295 16.58 -4.73 -2.60
C LYS A 295 15.87 -4.78 -3.96
N ASP A 296 15.45 -5.96 -4.40
CA ASP A 296 14.85 -6.13 -5.73
C ASP A 296 13.58 -6.99 -5.69
N ILE A 297 13.16 -7.45 -4.51
CA ILE A 297 12.02 -8.34 -4.34
C ILE A 297 11.02 -7.69 -3.37
N PRO A 298 9.75 -7.45 -3.78
CA PRO A 298 9.17 -7.79 -5.08
C PRO A 298 9.72 -6.91 -6.22
N SER A 299 10.01 -7.54 -7.37
CA SER A 299 10.57 -6.93 -8.58
C SER A 299 9.49 -6.37 -9.52
N GLY A 300 8.25 -6.83 -9.36
CA GLY A 300 7.10 -6.40 -10.17
C GLY A 300 6.57 -7.45 -11.14
N THR A 301 5.30 -7.31 -11.48
CA THR A 301 4.61 -8.04 -12.54
C THR A 301 3.40 -7.23 -13.03
N SER A 302 2.58 -7.73 -13.94
CA SER A 302 1.33 -7.07 -14.34
C SER A 302 0.13 -7.51 -13.49
N TYR A 303 -0.90 -6.68 -13.40
CA TYR A 303 -2.19 -7.12 -12.84
C TYR A 303 -2.80 -8.28 -13.64
N LYS A 304 -2.64 -8.31 -14.97
CA LYS A 304 -3.12 -9.43 -15.81
C LYS A 304 -2.45 -10.75 -15.39
N ASN A 305 -1.16 -10.75 -15.07
CA ASN A 305 -0.48 -11.94 -14.58
C ASN A 305 -1.01 -12.40 -13.21
N MET A 306 -1.28 -11.45 -12.30
CA MET A 306 -1.86 -11.78 -10.99
C MET A 306 -3.28 -12.32 -11.10
N ILE A 307 -4.10 -11.78 -12.00
CA ILE A 307 -5.43 -12.31 -12.32
C ILE A 307 -5.29 -13.73 -12.90
N HIS A 308 -4.33 -13.96 -13.79
CA HIS A 308 -4.11 -15.30 -14.35
C HIS A 308 -3.75 -16.31 -13.24
N MET A 309 -2.91 -15.92 -12.29
CA MET A 309 -2.63 -16.75 -11.10
C MET A 309 -3.89 -16.98 -10.25
N ALA A 310 -4.76 -15.98 -10.09
CA ALA A 310 -6.03 -16.15 -9.40
C ALA A 310 -6.94 -17.15 -10.12
N GLN A 311 -6.99 -17.12 -11.46
CA GLN A 311 -7.75 -18.09 -12.25
C GLN A 311 -7.26 -19.54 -12.04
N LEU A 312 -5.94 -19.76 -11.93
CA LEU A 312 -5.37 -21.07 -11.60
C LEU A 312 -5.78 -21.51 -10.19
N TYR A 313 -5.83 -20.59 -9.23
CA TYR A 313 -6.30 -20.86 -7.86
C TYR A 313 -7.79 -21.20 -7.82
N GLU A 314 -8.64 -20.41 -8.46
CA GLU A 314 -10.10 -20.55 -8.39
C GLU A 314 -10.61 -21.76 -9.16
N THR A 315 -10.00 -22.06 -10.30
CA THR A 315 -10.48 -23.13 -11.19
C THR A 315 -9.76 -24.44 -10.97
N GLY A 316 -8.53 -24.42 -10.41
CA GLY A 316 -7.65 -25.58 -10.38
C GLY A 316 -7.25 -26.08 -11.78
N ARG A 317 -7.36 -25.23 -12.82
CA ARG A 317 -7.06 -25.58 -14.21
C ARG A 317 -5.82 -24.84 -14.68
N PHE A 318 -4.94 -25.57 -15.36
CA PHE A 318 -3.78 -24.97 -16.01
C PHE A 318 -4.15 -24.60 -17.45
N ALA A 319 -4.68 -23.39 -17.61
CA ALA A 319 -5.26 -22.91 -18.85
C ALA A 319 -4.67 -21.57 -19.30
N LYS A 320 -4.99 -21.20 -20.54
CA LYS A 320 -4.77 -19.84 -21.05
C LYS A 320 -5.63 -18.83 -20.29
N PHE A 321 -5.31 -17.54 -20.44
CA PHE A 321 -5.96 -16.47 -19.71
C PHE A 321 -7.47 -16.43 -19.97
N ASP A 322 -8.28 -16.45 -18.91
CA ASP A 322 -9.73 -16.29 -19.03
C ASP A 322 -10.10 -14.80 -19.15
N TYR A 323 -10.58 -14.38 -20.31
CA TYR A 323 -11.04 -13.00 -20.54
C TYR A 323 -12.53 -12.79 -20.20
N GLY A 324 -13.21 -13.82 -19.71
CA GLY A 324 -14.65 -13.92 -19.60
C GLY A 324 -15.32 -14.40 -20.90
N VAL A 325 -16.51 -14.99 -20.76
CA VAL A 325 -17.24 -15.72 -21.83
C VAL A 325 -17.22 -15.02 -23.20
N LYS A 326 -17.56 -13.72 -23.22
CA LYS A 326 -17.66 -12.97 -24.47
C LYS A 326 -16.32 -12.88 -25.19
N ARG A 327 -15.27 -12.49 -24.47
CA ARG A 327 -13.94 -12.29 -25.06
C ARG A 327 -13.25 -13.63 -25.33
N ASN A 328 -13.52 -14.67 -24.54
CA ASN A 328 -13.08 -16.03 -24.85
C ASN A 328 -13.67 -16.56 -26.17
N LEU A 329 -14.94 -16.27 -26.46
CA LEU A 329 -15.53 -16.64 -27.75
C LEU A 329 -14.85 -15.91 -28.93
N GLU A 330 -14.45 -14.65 -28.71
CA GLU A 330 -13.70 -13.87 -29.72
C GLU A 330 -12.27 -14.38 -29.91
N VAL A 331 -11.56 -14.70 -28.82
CA VAL A 331 -10.13 -15.06 -28.84
C VAL A 331 -9.91 -16.56 -29.11
N TYR A 332 -10.71 -17.43 -28.50
CA TYR A 332 -10.54 -18.89 -28.52
C TYR A 332 -11.63 -19.63 -29.31
N GLY A 333 -12.71 -18.94 -29.71
CA GLY A 333 -13.88 -19.58 -30.32
C GLY A 333 -14.70 -20.45 -29.35
N LYS A 334 -14.42 -20.39 -28.04
CA LYS A 334 -15.09 -21.18 -26.98
C LYS A 334 -15.36 -20.32 -25.76
N ALA A 335 -16.36 -20.67 -24.96
CA ALA A 335 -16.74 -19.89 -23.78
C ALA A 335 -15.70 -19.91 -22.65
N THR A 336 -14.88 -20.96 -22.58
CA THR A 336 -13.81 -21.13 -21.58
C THR A 336 -12.45 -21.22 -22.28
N PRO A 337 -11.37 -20.74 -21.65
CA PRO A 337 -10.04 -20.86 -22.22
C PRO A 337 -9.61 -22.33 -22.37
N PRO A 338 -8.81 -22.66 -23.41
CA PRO A 338 -8.23 -23.98 -23.56
C PRO A 338 -7.17 -24.25 -22.49
N GLU A 339 -7.07 -25.51 -22.05
CA GLU A 339 -6.02 -25.98 -21.16
C GLU A 339 -4.73 -26.31 -21.91
N TYR A 340 -3.59 -26.08 -21.26
CA TYR A 340 -2.30 -26.51 -21.76
C TYR A 340 -2.21 -28.04 -21.72
N ASP A 341 -1.96 -28.67 -22.87
CA ASP A 341 -1.92 -30.13 -23.00
C ASP A 341 -0.55 -30.69 -22.61
N LEU A 342 -0.36 -30.97 -21.31
CA LEU A 342 0.92 -31.44 -20.76
C LEU A 342 1.39 -32.79 -21.32
N ARG A 343 0.51 -33.57 -21.96
CA ARG A 343 0.89 -34.81 -22.67
C ARG A 343 1.79 -34.55 -23.88
N ARG A 344 1.87 -33.30 -24.34
CA ARG A 344 2.75 -32.86 -25.44
C ARG A 344 4.16 -32.52 -24.98
N VAL A 345 4.40 -32.46 -23.68
CA VAL A 345 5.72 -32.16 -23.10
C VAL A 345 6.59 -33.42 -23.21
N SER A 346 7.26 -33.60 -24.35
CA SER A 346 8.12 -34.74 -24.63
C SER A 346 9.54 -34.60 -24.08
N ALA A 347 9.96 -33.38 -23.72
CA ALA A 347 11.24 -33.14 -23.07
C ALA A 347 11.33 -33.92 -21.74
N PRO A 348 12.51 -34.46 -21.37
CA PRO A 348 12.71 -35.06 -20.05
C PRO A 348 12.42 -34.03 -18.94
N VAL A 349 11.58 -34.41 -17.96
CA VAL A 349 11.21 -33.55 -16.84
C VAL A 349 11.67 -34.16 -15.51
N ALA A 350 12.30 -33.34 -14.67
CA ALA A 350 12.57 -33.64 -13.27
C ALA A 350 11.71 -32.72 -12.37
N LEU A 351 10.88 -33.30 -11.51
CA LEU A 351 10.03 -32.58 -10.56
C LEU A 351 10.73 -32.52 -9.20
N PHE A 352 10.78 -31.32 -8.60
CA PHE A 352 11.30 -31.10 -7.24
C PHE A 352 10.22 -30.44 -6.38
N TRP A 353 9.90 -31.01 -5.22
CA TRP A 353 8.84 -30.53 -4.35
C TRP A 353 9.07 -30.88 -2.87
N THR A 354 8.25 -30.29 -1.99
CA THR A 354 8.34 -30.44 -0.53
C THR A 354 6.93 -30.44 0.09
N GLN A 355 6.76 -31.05 1.26
CA GLN A 355 5.49 -30.98 2.01
C GLN A 355 5.26 -29.60 2.65
N GLY A 356 6.34 -28.85 2.94
CA GLY A 356 6.28 -27.53 3.57
C GLY A 356 5.85 -26.40 2.64
N ASP A 357 5.58 -26.69 1.36
CA ASP A 357 5.20 -25.68 0.38
C ASP A 357 3.73 -25.27 0.53
N ALA A 358 3.52 -24.12 1.18
CA ALA A 358 2.18 -23.55 1.37
C ALA A 358 1.62 -22.89 0.10
N LEU A 359 2.46 -22.59 -0.91
CA LEU A 359 2.05 -21.93 -2.16
C LEU A 359 1.66 -22.98 -3.22
N VAL A 360 2.49 -24.01 -3.37
CA VAL A 360 2.26 -25.17 -4.26
C VAL A 360 2.23 -26.44 -3.42
N PRO A 361 1.09 -26.76 -2.76
CA PRO A 361 0.98 -27.96 -1.95
C PRO A 361 1.25 -29.23 -2.76
N ALA A 362 1.86 -30.23 -2.13
CA ALA A 362 2.18 -31.52 -2.75
C ALA A 362 0.97 -32.23 -3.39
N ALA A 363 -0.24 -32.02 -2.83
CA ALA A 363 -1.50 -32.53 -3.37
C ALA A 363 -1.75 -32.06 -4.82
N ASN A 364 -1.28 -30.87 -5.17
CA ASN A 364 -1.46 -30.30 -6.49
C ASN A 364 -0.49 -30.87 -7.53
N LEU A 365 0.46 -31.73 -7.16
CA LEU A 365 1.45 -32.28 -8.09
C LEU A 365 1.06 -33.66 -8.65
N GLY A 366 0.04 -34.31 -8.09
CA GLY A 366 -0.43 -35.63 -8.54
C GLY A 366 -0.73 -35.65 -10.04
N PHE A 367 -1.48 -34.65 -10.54
CA PHE A 367 -1.84 -34.59 -11.96
C PHE A 367 -0.62 -34.45 -12.88
N LEU A 368 0.47 -33.79 -12.46
CA LEU A 368 1.70 -33.70 -13.26
C LEU A 368 2.32 -35.08 -13.43
N ARG A 369 2.36 -35.88 -12.37
CA ARG A 369 2.90 -37.25 -12.39
C ARG A 369 2.12 -38.14 -13.35
N ASP A 370 0.80 -37.98 -13.36
CA ASP A 370 -0.10 -38.80 -14.17
C ASP A 370 -0.15 -38.37 -15.65
N THR A 371 0.19 -37.11 -15.95
CA THR A 371 0.01 -36.51 -17.28
C THR A 371 1.30 -36.38 -18.08
N LEU A 372 2.45 -36.22 -17.42
CA LEU A 372 3.73 -36.00 -18.10
C LEU A 372 4.25 -37.31 -18.72
N PRO A 373 4.51 -37.35 -20.04
CA PRO A 373 4.90 -38.58 -20.72
C PRO A 373 6.37 -38.97 -20.47
N ASN A 374 7.22 -38.03 -20.04
CA ASN A 374 8.65 -38.22 -19.86
C ASN A 374 9.15 -37.66 -18.51
N LEU A 375 8.50 -38.06 -17.42
CA LEU A 375 8.92 -37.76 -16.07
C LEU A 375 10.11 -38.67 -15.68
N VAL A 376 11.33 -38.12 -15.68
CA VAL A 376 12.56 -38.88 -15.41
C VAL A 376 12.98 -38.86 -13.95
N LEU A 377 12.48 -37.90 -13.17
CA LEU A 377 12.73 -37.80 -11.73
C LEU A 377 11.53 -37.14 -11.04
N ASP A 378 11.07 -37.73 -9.94
CA ASP A 378 10.11 -37.15 -9.01
C ASP A 378 10.75 -37.10 -7.62
N PHE A 379 11.27 -35.93 -7.27
CA PHE A 379 12.09 -35.75 -6.08
C PHE A 379 11.36 -34.93 -5.01
N ARG A 380 11.23 -35.55 -3.82
CA ARG A 380 10.71 -34.91 -2.61
C ARG A 380 11.87 -34.54 -1.69
N VAL A 381 11.93 -33.28 -1.27
CA VAL A 381 12.83 -32.83 -0.20
C VAL A 381 12.44 -33.50 1.12
N GLU A 382 13.42 -34.06 1.82
CA GLU A 382 13.17 -34.84 3.05
C GLU A 382 12.70 -33.99 4.24
N ASP A 383 13.14 -32.73 4.36
CA ASP A 383 12.68 -31.83 5.41
C ASP A 383 11.29 -31.28 5.06
N ASP A 384 10.26 -31.75 5.78
CA ASP A 384 8.88 -31.32 5.62
C ASP A 384 8.63 -29.84 5.97
N ARG A 385 9.62 -29.16 6.55
CA ARG A 385 9.57 -27.71 6.81
C ARG A 385 10.19 -26.89 5.68
N PHE A 386 10.86 -27.53 4.72
CA PHE A 386 11.47 -26.85 3.58
C PHE A 386 10.36 -26.13 2.81
N SER A 387 10.47 -24.82 2.68
CA SER A 387 9.42 -23.95 2.15
C SER A 387 9.61 -23.59 0.67
N HIS A 388 8.59 -22.98 0.06
CA HIS A 388 8.57 -22.60 -1.35
C HIS A 388 9.80 -21.78 -1.79
N GLN A 389 10.26 -20.87 -0.94
CA GLN A 389 11.35 -19.94 -1.25
C GLN A 389 12.74 -20.57 -1.08
N GLU A 390 12.84 -21.64 -0.31
CA GLU A 390 14.12 -22.28 -0.01
C GLU A 390 14.74 -22.94 -1.24
N PHE A 391 13.95 -23.30 -2.27
CA PHE A 391 14.45 -23.76 -3.57
C PHE A 391 15.38 -22.76 -4.28
N ALA A 392 15.37 -21.48 -3.90
CA ALA A 392 16.25 -20.46 -4.47
C ALA A 392 17.19 -19.86 -3.41
N ILE A 393 16.67 -19.53 -2.22
CA ILE A 393 17.41 -18.76 -1.19
C ILE A 393 17.64 -19.51 0.13
N GLY A 394 17.29 -20.79 0.20
CA GLY A 394 17.51 -21.60 1.40
C GLY A 394 19.00 -21.85 1.64
N VAL A 395 19.46 -21.71 2.89
CA VAL A 395 20.88 -21.96 3.22
C VAL A 395 21.25 -23.45 3.15
N THR A 396 20.24 -24.33 3.20
CA THR A 396 20.34 -25.80 3.10
C THR A 396 19.95 -26.33 1.73
N ALA A 397 19.61 -25.45 0.78
CA ALA A 397 19.11 -25.83 -0.54
C ALA A 397 20.14 -26.63 -1.33
N LYS A 398 21.44 -26.37 -1.10
CA LYS A 398 22.52 -27.11 -1.73
C LYS A 398 22.48 -28.59 -1.34
N GLU A 399 22.48 -28.89 -0.05
CA GLU A 399 22.48 -30.26 0.45
C GLU A 399 21.14 -30.96 0.19
N ALA A 400 20.04 -30.21 0.28
CA ALA A 400 18.69 -30.75 0.13
C ALA A 400 18.26 -30.98 -1.33
N VAL A 401 18.77 -30.18 -2.27
CA VAL A 401 18.28 -30.12 -3.66
C VAL A 401 19.42 -30.15 -4.67
N TYR A 402 20.42 -29.26 -4.56
CA TYR A 402 21.40 -29.04 -5.64
C TYR A 402 22.46 -30.15 -5.77
N GLU A 403 22.82 -30.79 -4.66
CA GLU A 403 23.83 -31.87 -4.58
C GLU A 403 23.21 -33.26 -4.42
N TRP A 404 21.95 -33.45 -4.82
CA TRP A 404 21.24 -34.73 -4.69
C TRP A 404 22.15 -35.95 -4.99
N PRO A 405 22.28 -36.93 -4.07
CA PRO A 405 23.25 -38.04 -4.17
C PRO A 405 23.08 -38.95 -5.40
N GLY A 406 21.98 -38.81 -6.16
CA GLY A 406 21.74 -39.50 -7.43
C GLY A 406 22.31 -38.81 -8.67
N GLY A 407 22.86 -37.60 -8.55
CA GLY A 407 23.76 -36.98 -9.53
C GLY A 407 23.22 -35.76 -10.30
N LEU A 408 23.70 -34.57 -9.92
CA LEU A 408 24.26 -33.57 -10.85
C LEU A 408 25.81 -33.55 -10.80
N SER A 409 26.42 -34.45 -10.03
CA SER A 409 27.87 -34.63 -10.00
C SER A 409 28.32 -35.52 -11.17
N CYS A 410 28.99 -34.94 -12.15
CA CYS A 410 29.92 -35.69 -12.99
C CYS A 410 31.03 -36.25 -12.09
N GLY A 411 31.00 -37.57 -11.85
CA GLY A 411 32.09 -38.45 -11.41
C GLY A 411 33.01 -37.98 -10.28
N ASP A 412 32.90 -38.63 -9.11
CA ASP A 412 34.01 -39.30 -8.42
C ASP A 412 33.62 -39.68 -6.98
N SER A 413 33.23 -40.94 -6.75
CA SER A 413 33.57 -41.63 -5.49
C SER A 413 33.32 -43.14 -5.56
N PRO A 414 34.24 -43.96 -5.02
CA PRO A 414 34.06 -45.40 -4.84
C PRO A 414 33.24 -45.67 -3.56
N ASP A 415 32.69 -46.88 -3.46
CA ASP A 415 32.07 -47.44 -2.25
C ASP A 415 30.59 -47.09 -1.97
N ARG A 416 29.70 -47.62 -2.83
CA ARG A 416 28.49 -48.35 -2.38
C ARG A 416 27.82 -49.09 -3.55
N PRO A 417 27.37 -50.35 -3.39
CA PRO A 417 26.69 -51.07 -4.46
C PRO A 417 25.24 -50.55 -4.61
N PRO A 418 24.73 -50.35 -5.84
CA PRO A 418 23.35 -49.92 -6.03
C PRO A 418 22.37 -51.04 -5.68
N ARG A 419 21.32 -50.70 -4.92
CA ARG A 419 20.15 -51.58 -4.75
C ARG A 419 19.44 -51.70 -6.10
N ALA A 420 19.17 -52.95 -6.48
CA ALA A 420 18.56 -53.32 -7.75
C ALA A 420 17.16 -52.69 -7.89
N GLY A 421 16.92 -51.96 -8.98
CA GLY A 421 15.57 -51.55 -9.30
C GLY A 421 15.33 -50.48 -10.37
N THR A 422 16.31 -49.74 -10.90
CA THR A 422 16.06 -48.79 -12.02
C THR A 422 17.37 -48.31 -12.63
N SER A 423 17.91 -49.00 -13.64
CA SER A 423 18.97 -48.43 -14.49
C SER A 423 19.13 -49.19 -15.81
N ARG A 424 18.35 -48.81 -16.81
CA ARG A 424 18.68 -49.02 -18.23
C ARG A 424 18.03 -47.87 -18.97
N ILE A 425 18.79 -46.83 -19.31
CA ILE A 425 18.56 -45.89 -20.43
C ILE A 425 19.72 -44.87 -20.54
N LEU A 426 20.49 -44.57 -19.47
CA LEU A 426 21.58 -43.58 -19.53
C LEU A 426 22.95 -44.10 -20.01
N ARG A 427 23.03 -45.22 -20.74
CA ARG A 427 24.32 -45.76 -21.26
C ARG A 427 24.48 -45.79 -22.77
N SER A 428 23.45 -45.51 -23.58
CA SER A 428 23.51 -45.80 -25.03
C SER A 428 23.72 -44.61 -25.97
N GLU A 429 23.72 -43.35 -25.51
CA GLU A 429 23.84 -42.19 -26.44
C GLU A 429 25.15 -41.41 -26.38
N PHE A 430 26.11 -41.81 -25.53
CA PHE A 430 27.43 -41.15 -25.44
C PHE A 430 28.60 -42.02 -25.94
N SER A 431 28.35 -42.91 -26.90
CA SER A 431 29.42 -43.59 -27.67
C SER A 431 29.52 -42.99 -29.08
N GLY A 432 29.93 -41.73 -29.16
CA GLY A 432 30.05 -40.96 -30.39
C GLY A 432 31.32 -40.10 -30.44
N GLY A 433 32.48 -40.74 -30.30
CA GLY A 433 33.75 -40.30 -30.90
C GLY A 433 34.38 -38.98 -30.45
N ILE A 434 35.02 -38.95 -29.27
CA ILE A 434 36.23 -38.14 -29.04
C ILE A 434 37.21 -38.95 -28.17
N ARG A 435 38.38 -39.31 -28.71
CA ARG A 435 39.49 -39.93 -27.97
C ARG A 435 40.42 -38.86 -27.40
N TRP A 436 40.77 -38.95 -26.13
CA TRP A 436 41.98 -38.34 -25.53
C TRP A 436 42.60 -39.30 -24.47
N PRO A 437 43.91 -39.21 -24.19
CA PRO A 437 44.77 -40.36 -23.93
C PRO A 437 44.73 -40.91 -22.51
N VAL A 438 44.94 -42.22 -22.43
CA VAL A 438 45.13 -43.01 -21.21
C VAL A 438 46.53 -42.77 -20.66
N CYS A 439 46.64 -42.38 -19.39
CA CYS A 439 47.86 -42.52 -18.59
C CYS A 439 47.59 -43.37 -17.35
N SER A 440 48.37 -44.44 -17.22
CA SER A 440 48.21 -45.58 -16.30
C SER A 440 48.67 -45.30 -14.86
N LYS A 441 47.97 -45.88 -13.87
CA LYS A 441 48.44 -46.05 -12.48
C LYS A 441 49.75 -46.85 -12.41
N ARG A 442 50.69 -46.42 -11.54
CA ARG A 442 51.69 -47.31 -10.93
C ARG A 442 51.85 -47.05 -9.42
N ARG A 443 51.51 -48.12 -8.69
CA ARG A 443 52.06 -48.68 -7.44
C ARG A 443 51.98 -47.92 -6.11
N GLU A 444 51.34 -48.61 -5.17
CA GLU A 444 51.47 -48.57 -3.72
C GLU A 444 52.92 -48.88 -3.26
N HIS A 445 53.39 -48.21 -2.19
CA HIS A 445 53.73 -48.80 -0.89
C HIS A 445 54.54 -47.84 0.01
N ASP A 446 54.06 -47.74 1.26
CA ASP A 446 54.72 -47.58 2.56
C ASP A 446 55.52 -46.32 2.97
N VAL A 447 55.34 -46.01 4.27
CA VAL A 447 56.35 -45.59 5.27
C VAL A 447 56.17 -44.19 5.93
N ILE A 448 55.57 -44.23 7.14
CA ILE A 448 55.96 -43.60 8.42
C ILE A 448 55.70 -42.09 8.68
N CYS A 449 54.93 -41.85 9.75
CA CYS A 449 54.86 -40.59 10.51
C CYS A 449 56.18 -40.24 11.21
N LYS A 450 56.57 -38.96 11.22
CA LYS A 450 57.36 -38.39 12.34
C LYS A 450 57.14 -36.87 12.52
N SER A 451 56.91 -36.53 13.77
CA SER A 451 56.87 -35.21 14.42
C SER A 451 58.20 -34.47 14.39
N GLY A 452 58.18 -33.13 14.42
CA GLY A 452 59.33 -32.28 14.73
C GLY A 452 58.91 -30.84 15.01
N ALA A 453 59.33 -30.30 16.16
CA ALA A 453 58.83 -29.10 16.81
C ALA A 453 59.82 -27.90 16.74
N ILE A 454 59.25 -26.67 16.84
CA ILE A 454 59.75 -25.44 17.51
C ILE A 454 61.09 -24.81 17.07
N ALA A 455 61.05 -23.50 16.71
CA ALA A 455 61.82 -22.43 17.40
C ALA A 455 61.45 -21.01 16.92
N VAL A 456 61.20 -20.14 17.90
CA VAL A 456 61.04 -18.68 17.83
C VAL A 456 62.35 -18.02 18.26
N THR A 457 62.82 -16.97 17.57
CA THR A 457 63.65 -15.92 18.17
C THR A 457 63.47 -14.56 17.46
N LYS A 458 63.63 -13.50 18.27
CA LYS A 458 63.24 -12.09 18.15
C LYS A 458 64.29 -11.18 17.47
N SER A 459 63.83 -10.09 16.79
CA SER A 459 64.18 -8.63 16.87
C SER A 459 65.67 -8.17 16.83
N PRO A 460 66.09 -6.91 16.47
CA PRO A 460 65.33 -5.64 16.52
C PRO A 460 65.62 -4.46 15.54
N ASN A 461 64.68 -3.48 15.57
CA ASN A 461 64.75 -2.00 15.46
C ASN A 461 65.64 -1.27 14.43
N SER A 462 65.04 -0.30 13.70
CA SER A 462 65.28 1.15 13.95
C SER A 462 64.36 2.07 13.12
N GLU A 463 63.86 3.13 13.78
CA GLU A 463 63.02 4.23 13.30
C GLU A 463 63.72 5.19 12.31
N ARG A 464 62.94 5.92 11.47
CA ARG A 464 62.92 7.40 11.34
C ARG A 464 62.16 7.89 10.08
N SER A 465 61.24 8.83 10.28
CA SER A 465 60.83 9.89 9.33
C SER A 465 61.64 11.18 9.64
N PRO A 466 61.51 12.38 8.99
CA PRO A 466 60.47 12.87 8.05
C PRO A 466 60.92 13.86 6.90
N ASN A 467 59.93 14.28 6.08
CA ASN A 467 59.67 15.63 5.51
C ASN A 467 60.21 16.16 4.14
N ARG A 468 59.22 16.71 3.38
CA ARG A 468 59.19 17.84 2.38
C ARG A 468 59.67 17.55 0.94
N VAL A 469 59.00 18.00 -0.14
CA VAL A 469 58.85 19.40 -0.62
C VAL A 469 57.78 19.54 -1.77
N PHE A 470 56.95 20.61 -1.70
CA PHE A 470 56.30 21.51 -2.72
C PHE A 470 55.84 20.98 -4.11
N ALA A 471 54.58 21.17 -4.56
CA ALA A 471 53.79 22.37 -4.94
C ALA A 471 54.06 22.95 -6.35
N ALA A 472 53.01 23.05 -7.19
CA ALA A 472 52.58 24.27 -7.92
C ALA A 472 51.65 23.95 -9.12
N ALA A 473 50.56 24.72 -9.24
CA ALA A 473 49.65 24.80 -10.38
C ALA A 473 50.06 25.95 -11.31
N VAL A 474 49.89 25.82 -12.64
CA VAL A 474 49.66 26.97 -13.56
C VAL A 474 48.84 26.53 -14.81
N VAL A 475 47.90 27.41 -15.13
CA VAL A 475 46.98 27.55 -16.26
C VAL A 475 47.67 27.82 -17.60
N VAL A 476 47.18 27.28 -18.73
CA VAL A 476 47.21 27.97 -20.04
C VAL A 476 45.96 27.64 -20.90
N ARG A 477 45.22 28.71 -21.25
CA ARG A 477 44.22 28.79 -22.34
C ARG A 477 44.88 28.75 -23.72
N ARG A 478 44.21 28.23 -24.75
CA ARG A 478 44.04 28.97 -26.03
C ARG A 478 42.89 28.46 -26.90
N GLN A 479 42.23 29.43 -27.52
CA GLN A 479 41.09 29.36 -28.44
C GLN A 479 41.49 28.85 -29.83
N ILE A 480 40.54 28.27 -30.57
CA ILE A 480 40.33 28.58 -32.00
C ILE A 480 38.82 28.74 -32.27
N SER A 481 38.50 29.83 -32.93
CA SER A 481 37.19 30.28 -33.42
C SER A 481 36.84 29.71 -34.80
N GLY A 482 35.55 29.53 -35.10
CA GLY A 482 35.04 29.34 -36.47
C GLY A 482 33.52 29.53 -36.51
N LYS A 483 33.05 30.43 -37.38
CA LYS A 483 31.70 31.00 -37.46
C LYS A 483 30.71 30.12 -38.24
N ALA A 484 29.42 30.18 -37.86
CA ALA A 484 28.31 30.33 -38.80
C ALA A 484 27.10 31.00 -38.09
N ARG A 485 26.64 32.12 -38.66
CA ARG A 485 25.39 32.86 -38.34
C ARG A 485 24.45 32.71 -39.55
N VAL A 486 23.15 32.86 -39.30
CA VAL A 486 21.99 33.29 -40.15
C VAL A 486 20.81 32.40 -39.75
N ALA A 487 19.60 32.84 -39.42
CA ALA A 487 18.98 34.15 -39.20
C ALA A 487 17.75 33.94 -38.30
N ALA A 488 17.37 34.99 -37.56
CA ALA A 488 16.10 35.07 -36.86
C ALA A 488 15.04 35.71 -37.75
N GLN A 489 13.78 35.24 -37.71
CA GLN A 489 12.57 36.07 -37.71
C GLN A 489 11.28 35.25 -37.61
N SER A 490 10.53 35.45 -36.53
CA SER A 490 9.10 35.84 -36.49
C SER A 490 8.47 35.34 -35.18
N GLY A 491 7.89 36.28 -34.43
CA GLY A 491 7.52 36.07 -33.04
C GLY A 491 6.07 35.65 -32.84
N GLN A 492 5.84 34.99 -31.70
CA GLN A 492 4.62 35.10 -30.88
C GLN A 492 4.99 34.82 -29.40
N PRO A 493 4.42 35.53 -28.42
CA PRO A 493 4.66 35.24 -27.01
C PRO A 493 3.71 34.13 -26.55
N VAL A 494 4.26 32.97 -26.15
CA VAL A 494 3.49 31.95 -25.42
C VAL A 494 3.70 32.18 -23.93
N SER A 495 2.70 32.78 -23.30
CA SER A 495 2.39 32.60 -21.88
C SER A 495 1.67 31.27 -21.72
N CYS A 496 2.10 30.38 -20.80
CA CYS A 496 1.22 29.74 -19.82
C CYS A 496 1.93 28.66 -18.98
N HIS A 497 1.87 28.88 -17.66
CA HIS A 497 1.55 27.96 -16.57
C HIS A 497 2.08 26.52 -16.57
N THR A 498 2.74 26.18 -15.47
CA THR A 498 3.05 24.84 -14.97
C THR A 498 2.06 24.40 -13.86
N PRO A 499 0.99 23.63 -14.17
CA PRO A 499 0.20 22.90 -13.18
C PRO A 499 0.55 21.40 -13.08
N ARG A 500 1.40 20.87 -13.98
CA ARG A 500 1.62 19.42 -14.13
C ARG A 500 2.51 18.76 -13.06
N VAL A 501 3.41 19.51 -12.44
CA VAL A 501 4.37 18.96 -11.45
C VAL A 501 3.71 18.79 -10.07
N THR A 502 2.82 19.71 -9.68
CA THR A 502 2.10 19.65 -8.39
C THR A 502 1.05 18.54 -8.38
N MET A 503 0.37 18.33 -9.51
CA MET A 503 -0.63 17.25 -9.63
C MET A 503 0.01 15.86 -9.61
N ALA A 504 1.21 15.70 -10.20
CA ALA A 504 1.97 14.46 -10.12
C ALA A 504 2.38 14.12 -8.69
N LEU A 505 2.90 15.08 -7.91
CA LEU A 505 3.26 14.87 -6.50
C LEU A 505 2.07 14.54 -5.59
N ILE A 506 0.88 15.11 -5.87
CA ILE A 506 -0.37 14.82 -5.14
C ILE A 506 -0.91 13.42 -5.50
N VAL A 507 -0.87 13.04 -6.79
CA VAL A 507 -1.26 11.69 -7.25
C VAL A 507 -0.31 10.62 -6.72
N ILE A 508 1.00 10.90 -6.66
CA ILE A 508 2.05 10.00 -6.14
C ILE A 508 1.93 9.78 -4.63
N ARG A 509 1.57 10.83 -3.86
CA ARG A 509 1.31 10.71 -2.41
C ARG A 509 -0.04 10.03 -2.12
N GLY A 510 -1.07 10.28 -2.93
CA GLY A 510 -2.37 9.61 -2.81
C GLY A 510 -2.31 8.13 -3.15
N THR A 511 -1.52 7.72 -4.15
CA THR A 511 -1.34 6.30 -4.52
C THR A 511 -0.59 5.50 -3.47
N CYS A 512 0.42 6.06 -2.80
CA CYS A 512 1.06 5.40 -1.66
C CYS A 512 0.07 5.13 -0.52
N MET A 513 -0.85 6.06 -0.23
CA MET A 513 -1.84 5.88 0.84
C MET A 513 -2.98 4.93 0.47
N VAL A 514 -3.44 4.93 -0.78
CA VAL A 514 -4.45 3.96 -1.27
C VAL A 514 -3.87 2.54 -1.29
N MET A 515 -2.60 2.39 -1.67
CA MET A 515 -1.88 1.11 -1.60
C MET A 515 -1.66 0.67 -0.15
N LEU A 516 -1.37 1.58 0.77
CA LEU A 516 -1.27 1.26 2.20
C LEU A 516 -2.64 0.87 2.80
N ALA A 517 -3.71 1.55 2.40
CA ALA A 517 -5.08 1.27 2.83
C ALA A 517 -5.60 -0.06 2.25
N ALA A 518 -5.24 -0.39 1.01
CA ALA A 518 -5.53 -1.69 0.39
C ALA A 518 -4.69 -2.83 1.01
N CYS A 519 -3.43 -2.55 1.39
CA CYS A 519 -2.56 -3.47 2.13
C CYS A 519 -3.07 -3.70 3.56
N LEU A 520 -3.62 -2.67 4.20
CA LEU A 520 -4.38 -2.78 5.44
C LEU A 520 -5.67 -3.56 5.23
N ALA A 521 -6.44 -3.33 4.16
CA ALA A 521 -7.67 -4.08 3.83
C ALA A 521 -7.42 -5.59 3.64
N THR A 522 -6.23 -5.95 3.16
CA THR A 522 -5.78 -7.34 3.05
C THR A 522 -5.32 -7.89 4.39
N VAL A 523 -4.63 -7.13 5.25
CA VAL A 523 -4.39 -7.52 6.66
C VAL A 523 -5.72 -7.62 7.46
N LEU A 524 -6.73 -6.82 7.11
CA LEU A 524 -8.06 -6.72 7.72
C LEU A 524 -8.94 -7.97 7.48
N LEU A 525 -8.66 -8.79 6.46
CA LEU A 525 -9.43 -10.01 6.12
C LEU A 525 -8.81 -11.32 6.65
N LEU A 526 -7.64 -11.25 7.32
CA LEU A 526 -6.73 -12.39 7.55
C LEU A 526 -6.60 -12.87 9.00
N LEU A 527 -7.43 -12.40 9.94
CA LEU A 527 -7.41 -12.92 11.31
C LEU A 527 -8.36 -14.12 11.48
N PRO A 528 -7.93 -15.20 12.16
CA PRO A 528 -8.72 -16.41 12.33
C PRO A 528 -10.01 -16.17 13.11
N SER A 529 -11.04 -16.97 12.79
CA SER A 529 -12.40 -16.97 13.36
C SER A 529 -12.47 -17.10 14.89
N SER A 530 -11.35 -17.45 15.55
CA SER A 530 -11.21 -17.66 16.99
C SER A 530 -11.07 -16.37 17.80
N VAL A 531 -10.97 -15.18 17.18
CA VAL A 531 -11.01 -13.87 17.88
C VAL A 531 -12.43 -13.29 17.91
N ARG A 532 -13.45 -14.17 18.01
CA ARG A 532 -14.85 -13.77 18.12
C ARG A 532 -15.23 -13.73 19.60
N GLY A 533 -14.91 -12.64 20.29
CA GLY A 533 -15.44 -12.36 21.64
C GLY A 533 -14.51 -11.63 22.60
N GLN A 534 -14.99 -10.50 23.11
CA GLN A 534 -14.59 -9.83 24.36
C GLN A 534 -13.16 -9.27 24.49
N VAL A 535 -12.84 -8.23 23.72
CA VAL A 535 -11.74 -7.29 24.03
C VAL A 535 -12.25 -6.17 24.94
N CYS A 536 -12.48 -6.49 26.22
CA CYS A 536 -12.57 -5.51 27.33
C CYS A 536 -12.58 -6.16 28.74
N ARG A 537 -12.53 -7.49 28.88
CA ARG A 537 -12.33 -8.16 30.18
C ARG A 537 -11.50 -9.43 29.99
N VAL A 538 -10.19 -9.32 30.14
CA VAL A 538 -9.33 -10.47 30.47
C VAL A 538 -8.63 -10.12 31.78
N PRO A 539 -9.06 -10.65 32.93
CA PRO A 539 -8.25 -10.66 34.14
C PRO A 539 -7.07 -11.61 33.88
N GLY A 540 -5.83 -11.15 34.03
CA GLY A 540 -4.66 -12.03 34.11
C GLY A 540 -3.54 -11.87 33.08
N PHE A 541 -3.50 -10.80 32.27
CA PHE A 541 -2.31 -10.45 31.50
C PHE A 541 -1.81 -9.05 31.90
N GLU A 542 -0.84 -9.01 32.81
CA GLU A 542 -0.15 -7.79 33.23
C GLU A 542 0.75 -7.25 32.10
N ASN A 543 0.20 -6.33 31.30
CA ASN A 543 0.94 -5.51 30.34
C ASN A 543 1.38 -4.20 31.03
N LYS A 544 2.68 -3.96 31.17
CA LYS A 544 3.21 -2.71 31.74
C LYS A 544 3.13 -1.55 30.74
N GLY A 545 2.02 -0.81 30.81
CA GLY A 545 1.78 0.52 30.19
C GLY A 545 0.30 0.70 29.81
N PRO A 546 -0.46 1.63 30.45
CA PRO A 546 -1.91 1.69 30.30
C PRO A 546 -2.31 2.40 29.00
N ILE A 547 -3.16 1.75 28.21
CA ILE A 547 -3.92 2.40 27.14
C ILE A 547 -4.92 3.36 27.81
N ASP A 548 -5.08 4.57 27.26
CA ASP A 548 -6.07 5.53 27.78
C ASP A 548 -7.46 4.85 27.82
N PRO A 549 -8.11 4.76 29.00
CA PRO A 549 -9.41 4.11 29.14
C PRO A 549 -10.50 4.66 28.22
N ASP A 550 -10.40 5.93 27.81
CA ASP A 550 -11.36 6.58 26.91
C ASP A 550 -11.40 5.92 25.52
N ALA A 551 -10.33 5.22 25.10
CA ALA A 551 -10.33 4.43 23.87
C ALA A 551 -11.25 3.19 23.92
N CYS A 552 -11.72 2.83 25.11
CA CYS A 552 -12.61 1.68 25.33
C CYS A 552 -14.03 2.09 25.72
N ARG A 553 -14.26 3.37 26.02
CA ARG A 553 -15.51 3.89 26.55
C ARG A 553 -16.40 4.40 25.45
N ASN A 554 -17.71 4.31 25.63
CA ASN A 554 -18.66 5.10 24.84
C ASN A 554 -18.69 6.57 25.30
N VAL A 555 -19.34 7.44 24.54
CA VAL A 555 -19.41 8.88 24.85
C VAL A 555 -19.95 9.16 26.25
N THR A 556 -21.01 8.46 26.66
CA THR A 556 -21.63 8.62 27.98
C THR A 556 -20.68 8.24 29.11
N GLU A 557 -19.92 7.17 28.94
CA GLU A 557 -18.89 6.73 29.89
C GLU A 557 -17.72 7.72 29.96
N ILE A 558 -17.29 8.28 28.83
CA ILE A 558 -16.25 9.34 28.78
C ILE A 558 -16.73 10.56 29.59
N ILE A 559 -17.93 11.06 29.31
CA ILE A 559 -18.48 12.25 29.99
C ILE A 559 -18.60 12.03 31.51
N ARG A 560 -19.12 10.86 31.91
CA ARG A 560 -19.28 10.50 33.32
C ARG A 560 -17.93 10.36 34.04
N ASP A 561 -16.94 9.75 33.39
CA ASP A 561 -15.57 9.62 33.93
C ASP A 561 -14.91 10.98 34.17
N LYS A 562 -15.17 11.97 33.30
CA LYS A 562 -14.68 13.33 33.50
C LYS A 562 -15.43 14.11 34.58
N GLY A 563 -16.45 13.52 35.21
CA GLY A 563 -17.17 14.08 36.36
C GLY A 563 -18.38 14.93 36.00
N TYR A 564 -18.83 14.91 34.74
CA TYR A 564 -20.00 15.65 34.29
C TYR A 564 -21.28 14.78 34.39
N PRO A 565 -22.44 15.37 34.71
CA PRO A 565 -23.71 14.70 34.52
C PRO A 565 -23.95 14.42 33.03
N VAL A 566 -24.60 13.31 32.73
CA VAL A 566 -24.90 12.91 31.35
C VAL A 566 -26.23 12.17 31.26
N GLU A 567 -27.03 12.55 30.27
CA GLU A 567 -28.29 11.90 29.91
C GLU A 567 -28.19 11.36 28.47
N GLU A 568 -28.90 10.25 28.20
CA GLU A 568 -29.05 9.69 26.85
C GLU A 568 -30.52 9.79 26.42
N HIS A 569 -30.75 10.23 25.19
CA HIS A 569 -32.08 10.41 24.64
C HIS A 569 -32.19 9.71 23.29
N LYS A 570 -33.20 8.84 23.15
CA LYS A 570 -33.53 8.20 21.88
C LYS A 570 -34.54 9.05 21.14
N VAL A 571 -34.13 9.60 20.00
CA VAL A 571 -34.98 10.41 19.12
C VAL A 571 -35.32 9.59 17.89
N THR A 572 -36.60 9.30 17.68
CA THR A 572 -37.07 8.54 16.52
C THR A 572 -37.48 9.50 15.41
N THR A 573 -36.86 9.37 14.23
CA THR A 573 -37.21 10.13 13.04
C THR A 573 -38.49 9.58 12.40
N SER A 574 -39.17 10.37 11.57
CA SER A 574 -40.41 9.95 10.92
C SER A 574 -40.23 8.82 9.89
N ASP A 575 -39.01 8.60 9.40
CA ASP A 575 -38.67 7.46 8.55
C ASP A 575 -38.12 6.25 9.33
N GLY A 576 -38.11 6.31 10.66
CA GLY A 576 -37.90 5.14 11.53
C GLY A 576 -36.47 4.95 12.06
N PHE A 577 -35.54 5.87 11.79
CA PHE A 577 -34.24 5.85 12.46
C PHE A 577 -34.39 6.24 13.93
N VAL A 578 -33.61 5.60 14.80
CA VAL A 578 -33.52 5.89 16.23
C VAL A 578 -32.13 6.46 16.49
N LEU A 579 -32.07 7.76 16.78
CA LEU A 579 -30.83 8.51 17.01
C LEU A 579 -30.60 8.63 18.52
N ASN A 580 -29.51 8.05 19.03
CA ASN A 580 -29.14 8.20 20.44
C ASN A 580 -28.26 9.45 20.62
N ILE A 581 -28.83 10.52 21.18
CA ILE A 581 -28.14 11.79 21.44
C ILE A 581 -27.78 11.89 22.93
N GLN A 582 -26.64 12.52 23.23
CA GLN A 582 -26.18 12.71 24.61
C GLN A 582 -26.40 14.17 25.05
N ARG A 583 -26.67 14.37 26.34
CA ARG A 583 -26.84 15.69 26.93
C ARG A 583 -25.95 15.85 28.16
N ILE A 584 -25.27 16.99 28.27
CA ILE A 584 -24.53 17.44 29.45
C ILE A 584 -25.30 18.63 30.06
N PRO A 585 -26.19 18.39 31.04
CA PRO A 585 -27.09 19.43 31.56
C PRO A 585 -26.40 20.47 32.44
N ASP A 586 -25.28 20.10 33.09
CA ASP A 586 -24.52 20.99 33.97
C ASP A 586 -23.00 20.77 33.87
N GLY A 587 -22.24 21.83 34.13
CA GLY A 587 -20.80 21.74 34.38
C GLY A 587 -20.46 21.14 35.76
N ARG A 588 -19.20 20.75 35.96
CA ARG A 588 -18.75 20.00 37.16
C ARG A 588 -18.98 20.75 38.47
N LYS A 589 -18.79 22.08 38.43
CA LYS A 589 -18.86 22.95 39.62
C LYS A 589 -20.26 23.53 39.87
N SER A 590 -21.17 23.38 38.92
CA SER A 590 -22.52 23.97 38.96
C SER A 590 -23.60 22.92 39.13
N ARG A 591 -23.32 21.84 39.88
CA ARG A 591 -24.36 20.88 40.27
C ARG A 591 -25.49 21.65 40.95
N HIS A 592 -26.67 21.67 40.33
CA HIS A 592 -27.89 22.30 40.83
C HIS A 592 -28.01 23.83 40.68
N ALA A 593 -27.39 24.45 39.67
CA ALA A 593 -27.75 25.82 39.31
C ALA A 593 -29.25 25.89 38.94
N LYS A 594 -30.07 26.50 39.81
CA LYS A 594 -31.53 26.60 39.61
C LYS A 594 -31.84 27.63 38.53
N GLY A 595 -32.42 27.20 37.41
CA GLY A 595 -32.99 28.06 36.38
C GLY A 595 -32.82 27.54 34.94
N PRO A 596 -33.62 28.07 33.99
CA PRO A 596 -33.51 27.71 32.57
C PRO A 596 -32.17 28.16 31.98
N LYS A 597 -31.41 27.22 31.40
CA LYS A 597 -30.13 27.49 30.75
C LYS A 597 -30.28 27.65 29.24
N PRO A 598 -29.47 28.51 28.59
CA PRO A 598 -29.42 28.53 27.14
C PRO A 598 -28.93 27.20 26.60
N VAL A 599 -29.65 26.66 25.63
CA VAL A 599 -29.35 25.37 25.00
C VAL A 599 -28.34 25.55 23.87
N VAL A 600 -27.36 24.67 23.82
CA VAL A 600 -26.41 24.57 22.70
C VAL A 600 -26.48 23.18 22.11
N PHE A 601 -26.74 23.09 20.81
CA PHE A 601 -26.74 21.84 20.06
C PHE A 601 -25.47 21.72 19.22
N LEU A 602 -24.67 20.68 19.46
CA LEU A 602 -23.41 20.42 18.80
C LEU A 602 -23.57 19.26 17.79
N GLN A 603 -23.34 19.51 16.50
CA GLN A 603 -23.51 18.53 15.44
C GLN A 603 -22.18 18.24 14.72
N HIS A 604 -21.76 16.97 14.80
CA HIS A 604 -20.50 16.47 14.26
C HIS A 604 -20.42 16.47 12.72
N GLY A 605 -19.22 16.21 12.20
CA GLY A 605 -18.89 16.17 10.77
C GLY A 605 -19.10 14.84 10.04
N LEU A 606 -18.57 14.75 8.82
CA LEU A 606 -18.59 13.52 8.00
C LEU A 606 -17.84 12.40 8.74
N LEU A 607 -18.37 11.16 8.67
CA LEU A 607 -17.77 9.97 9.27
C LEU A 607 -17.56 10.07 10.80
N SER A 608 -18.29 10.94 11.51
CA SER A 608 -18.05 11.17 12.93
C SER A 608 -19.27 10.95 13.84
N SER A 609 -19.12 11.28 15.12
CA SER A 609 -20.15 11.13 16.16
C SER A 609 -20.07 12.24 17.22
N SER A 610 -20.98 12.20 18.19
CA SER A 610 -20.98 13.07 19.37
C SER A 610 -19.67 13.06 20.17
N ALA A 611 -18.81 12.05 19.96
CA ALA A 611 -17.50 11.95 20.58
C ALA A 611 -16.61 13.17 20.31
N ASP A 612 -16.69 13.77 19.13
CA ASP A 612 -15.87 14.93 18.72
C ASP A 612 -15.85 16.07 19.74
N TRP A 613 -16.96 16.24 20.46
CA TRP A 613 -17.15 17.36 21.39
C TRP A 613 -16.59 17.12 22.78
N VAL A 614 -16.16 15.89 23.09
CA VAL A 614 -15.79 15.41 24.42
C VAL A 614 -14.57 14.47 24.42
N ILE A 615 -13.91 14.31 23.27
CA ILE A 615 -12.84 13.33 23.07
C ILE A 615 -11.49 13.75 23.65
N ASN A 616 -11.28 15.05 23.84
CA ASN A 616 -10.12 15.61 24.53
C ASN A 616 -10.39 15.73 26.04
N PHE A 617 -9.49 16.38 26.76
CA PHE A 617 -9.71 16.65 28.18
C PHE A 617 -10.74 17.80 28.38
N PRO A 618 -11.33 17.94 29.58
CA PRO A 618 -12.28 19.00 29.92
C PRO A 618 -11.88 20.44 29.55
N PRO A 619 -10.62 20.90 29.73
CA PRO A 619 -10.25 22.27 29.35
C PRO A 619 -10.08 22.47 27.83
N GLU A 620 -10.10 21.40 27.03
CA GLU A 620 -9.81 21.40 25.60
C GLU A 620 -11.04 21.05 24.75
N SER A 621 -12.04 20.36 25.31
CA SER A 621 -13.21 19.91 24.54
C SER A 621 -14.38 20.87 24.67
N LEU A 622 -14.95 21.28 23.54
CA LEU A 622 -16.00 22.29 23.48
C LEU A 622 -17.24 21.93 24.34
N GLY A 623 -17.66 20.66 24.34
CA GLY A 623 -18.82 20.22 25.11
C GLY A 623 -18.67 20.47 26.61
N TYR A 624 -17.49 20.16 27.16
CA TYR A 624 -17.16 20.42 28.57
C TYR A 624 -17.01 21.90 28.88
N ILE A 625 -16.35 22.66 27.99
CA ILE A 625 -16.15 24.10 28.14
C ILE A 625 -17.50 24.83 28.21
N LEU A 626 -18.45 24.47 27.34
CA LEU A 626 -19.79 25.05 27.33
C LEU A 626 -20.59 24.68 28.58
N ALA A 627 -20.54 23.42 29.02
CA ALA A 627 -21.22 22.99 30.23
C ALA A 627 -20.70 23.73 31.47
N ASP A 628 -19.38 23.90 31.60
CA ASP A 628 -18.75 24.68 32.68
C ASP A 628 -19.05 26.18 32.57
N ALA A 629 -19.34 26.70 31.37
CA ALA A 629 -19.80 28.07 31.13
C ALA A 629 -21.31 28.27 31.39
N GLY A 630 -22.03 27.23 31.83
CA GLY A 630 -23.43 27.32 32.24
C GLY A 630 -24.46 27.12 31.12
N TYR A 631 -24.07 26.48 30.02
CA TYR A 631 -24.99 26.06 28.96
C TYR A 631 -25.57 24.66 29.24
N ASP A 632 -26.76 24.39 28.69
CA ASP A 632 -27.30 23.03 28.55
C ASP A 632 -26.87 22.47 27.19
N VAL A 633 -25.97 21.48 27.19
CA VAL A 633 -25.25 21.04 25.99
C VAL A 633 -25.83 19.73 25.46
N TRP A 634 -26.24 19.73 24.21
CA TRP A 634 -26.77 18.56 23.50
C TRP A 634 -25.85 18.15 22.36
N LEU A 635 -25.53 16.86 22.27
CA LEU A 635 -24.60 16.30 21.29
C LEU A 635 -25.38 15.42 20.30
N GLY A 636 -25.53 15.90 19.08
CA GLY A 636 -26.27 15.21 18.02
C GLY A 636 -25.51 14.01 17.45
N ASN A 637 -26.25 13.00 17.01
CA ASN A 637 -25.76 11.86 16.24
C ASN A 637 -26.68 11.62 15.05
N VAL A 638 -26.11 11.49 13.86
CA VAL A 638 -26.87 11.23 12.63
C VAL A 638 -27.01 9.75 12.35
N ARG A 639 -27.99 9.40 11.51
CA ARG A 639 -28.20 8.04 11.00
C ARG A 639 -26.93 7.41 10.43
N GLY A 640 -26.77 6.11 10.64
CA GLY A 640 -25.62 5.30 10.20
C GLY A 640 -24.43 5.27 11.14
N ASN A 641 -24.18 6.32 11.93
CA ASN A 641 -23.04 6.36 12.84
C ASN A 641 -23.20 5.38 14.02
N THR A 642 -22.16 5.18 14.82
CA THR A 642 -22.11 4.27 15.99
C THR A 642 -23.33 4.34 16.93
N TYR A 643 -23.98 5.51 17.05
CA TYR A 643 -25.06 5.78 18.01
C TYR A 643 -26.46 5.82 17.38
N SER A 644 -26.62 5.23 16.20
CA SER A 644 -27.90 5.14 15.51
C SER A 644 -28.37 3.70 15.32
N ASP A 645 -29.69 3.53 15.31
CA ASP A 645 -30.40 2.28 15.05
C ASP A 645 -31.64 2.57 14.20
N HIS A 646 -32.48 1.57 13.94
CA HIS A 646 -33.71 1.74 13.17
C HIS A 646 -34.81 0.79 13.68
N VAL A 647 -36.07 1.25 13.68
CA VAL A 647 -37.20 0.48 14.24
C VAL A 647 -37.54 -0.79 13.46
N LYS A 648 -37.37 -0.75 12.13
CA LYS A 648 -37.66 -1.85 11.18
C LYS A 648 -36.43 -2.60 10.65
N TYR A 649 -35.40 -1.88 10.19
CA TYR A 649 -34.23 -2.45 9.52
C TYR A 649 -33.04 -2.56 10.47
N THR A 650 -32.14 -3.49 10.20
CA THR A 650 -30.88 -3.67 10.91
C THR A 650 -29.71 -3.16 10.04
N ARG A 651 -28.53 -2.99 10.64
CA ARG A 651 -27.30 -2.64 9.90
C ARG A 651 -26.89 -3.65 8.82
N LYS A 652 -27.51 -4.83 8.75
CA LYS A 652 -27.26 -5.83 7.69
C LYS A 652 -28.18 -5.65 6.49
N ASP A 653 -29.21 -4.82 6.61
CA ASP A 653 -30.19 -4.59 5.56
C ASP A 653 -29.75 -3.42 4.69
N LYS A 654 -29.88 -3.56 3.37
CA LYS A 654 -29.50 -2.51 2.42
C LYS A 654 -30.32 -1.24 2.62
N GLU A 655 -31.58 -1.40 3.02
CA GLU A 655 -32.53 -0.34 3.30
C GLU A 655 -32.05 0.57 4.45
N PHE A 656 -31.33 0.01 5.44
CA PHE A 656 -30.73 0.80 6.52
C PHE A 656 -29.70 1.80 6.01
N TRP A 657 -28.96 1.47 4.94
CA TRP A 657 -27.87 2.30 4.41
C TRP A 657 -28.27 3.19 3.23
N ASN A 658 -29.54 3.16 2.82
CA ASN A 658 -30.04 3.94 1.68
C ASN A 658 -30.36 5.41 2.06
N PHE A 659 -29.39 6.12 2.62
CA PHE A 659 -29.50 7.54 2.96
C PHE A 659 -28.25 8.33 2.52
N SER A 660 -28.37 9.65 2.42
CA SER A 660 -27.26 10.61 2.35
C SER A 660 -27.54 11.77 3.32
N PHE A 661 -26.75 12.85 3.25
CA PHE A 661 -27.07 14.07 4.00
C PHE A 661 -28.45 14.65 3.66
N ASP A 662 -29.08 14.31 2.52
CA ASP A 662 -30.46 14.71 2.21
C ASP A 662 -31.45 14.23 3.27
N GLU A 663 -31.35 12.96 3.66
CA GLU A 663 -32.23 12.43 4.70
C GLU A 663 -31.86 12.96 6.09
N MET A 664 -30.58 13.28 6.34
CA MET A 664 -30.17 13.95 7.58
C MET A 664 -30.77 15.36 7.69
N ILE A 665 -30.82 16.11 6.57
CA ILE A 665 -31.47 17.42 6.45
C ILE A 665 -32.98 17.28 6.69
N LYS A 666 -33.60 16.30 6.03
CA LYS A 666 -35.05 16.16 5.98
C LYS A 666 -35.65 15.60 7.27
N TYR A 667 -34.94 14.72 7.97
CA TYR A 667 -35.50 13.91 9.05
C TYR A 667 -34.71 14.03 10.35
N ASP A 668 -33.39 13.82 10.33
CA ASP A 668 -32.59 13.73 11.56
C ASP A 668 -32.56 15.07 12.29
N LEU A 669 -32.14 16.13 11.59
CA LEU A 669 -31.93 17.42 12.21
C LEU A 669 -33.24 18.03 12.76
N PRO A 670 -34.36 18.07 12.02
CA PRO A 670 -35.66 18.48 12.57
C PRO A 670 -36.05 17.69 13.82
N ALA A 671 -35.97 16.35 13.77
CA ALA A 671 -36.37 15.51 14.89
C ALA A 671 -35.53 15.77 16.14
N MET A 672 -34.21 15.93 16.00
CA MET A 672 -33.32 16.24 17.11
C MET A 672 -33.59 17.64 17.68
N LEU A 673 -33.70 18.68 16.85
CA LEU A 673 -33.90 20.05 17.32
C LEU A 673 -35.26 20.22 18.01
N ASP A 674 -36.33 19.68 17.43
CA ASP A 674 -37.68 19.76 18.00
C ASP A 674 -37.77 18.98 19.32
N TYR A 675 -37.15 17.79 19.37
CA TYR A 675 -37.07 17.01 20.61
C TYR A 675 -36.36 17.78 21.73
N VAL A 676 -35.25 18.43 21.40
CA VAL A 676 -34.47 19.22 22.37
C VAL A 676 -35.27 20.41 22.88
N LEU A 677 -35.90 21.20 22.00
CA LEU A 677 -36.72 22.34 22.40
C LEU A 677 -37.92 21.91 23.26
N ASN A 678 -38.58 20.80 22.89
CA ASN A 678 -39.69 20.25 23.67
C ASN A 678 -39.24 19.69 25.02
N THR A 679 -38.08 19.02 25.09
CA THR A 679 -37.58 18.45 26.35
C THR A 679 -37.13 19.54 27.32
N THR A 680 -36.48 20.58 26.79
CA THR A 680 -35.92 21.68 27.61
C THR A 680 -36.93 22.79 27.90
N GLN A 681 -38.07 22.81 27.19
CA GLN A 681 -39.06 23.89 27.20
C GLN A 681 -38.49 25.25 26.80
N GLN A 682 -37.34 25.26 26.11
CA GLN A 682 -36.74 26.47 25.54
C GLN A 682 -37.40 26.80 24.21
N THR A 683 -37.54 28.10 23.93
CA THR A 683 -38.06 28.57 22.64
C THR A 683 -36.98 28.61 21.57
N LYS A 684 -35.70 28.64 21.96
CA LYS A 684 -34.55 28.72 21.05
C LYS A 684 -33.33 27.98 21.56
N LEU A 685 -32.46 27.62 20.62
CA LEU A 685 -31.11 27.09 20.90
C LEU A 685 -30.04 27.78 20.04
N ILE A 686 -28.79 27.64 20.45
CA ILE A 686 -27.61 27.96 19.64
C ILE A 686 -27.15 26.68 18.95
N TYR A 687 -26.91 26.74 17.66
CA TYR A 687 -26.37 25.61 16.90
C TYR A 687 -24.88 25.80 16.65
N VAL A 688 -24.10 24.75 16.86
CA VAL A 688 -22.71 24.65 16.45
C VAL A 688 -22.55 23.43 15.58
N GLY A 689 -22.12 23.62 14.33
CA GLY A 689 -21.85 22.54 13.39
C GLY A 689 -20.38 22.52 13.03
N HIS A 690 -19.83 21.32 12.85
CA HIS A 690 -18.53 21.11 12.21
C HIS A 690 -18.70 20.35 10.89
N SER A 691 -18.01 20.78 9.83
CA SER A 691 -17.95 20.04 8.56
C SER A 691 -19.34 19.70 7.99
N GLN A 692 -19.67 18.43 7.73
CA GLN A 692 -21.02 17.99 7.31
C GLN A 692 -22.13 18.47 8.26
N GLY A 693 -21.86 18.63 9.55
CA GLY A 693 -22.81 19.21 10.51
C GLY A 693 -23.21 20.64 10.16
N THR A 694 -22.35 21.41 9.49
CA THR A 694 -22.73 22.72 8.94
C THR A 694 -23.60 22.58 7.70
N LEU A 695 -23.23 21.66 6.80
CA LEU A 695 -23.93 21.38 5.55
C LEU A 695 -25.39 21.01 5.82
N VAL A 696 -25.64 20.14 6.80
CA VAL A 696 -26.99 19.68 7.15
C VAL A 696 -27.85 20.84 7.65
N LEU A 697 -27.31 21.76 8.46
CA LEU A 697 -28.10 22.93 8.88
C LEU A 697 -28.32 23.93 7.73
N PHE A 698 -27.33 24.19 6.89
CA PHE A 698 -27.53 25.03 5.69
C PHE A 698 -28.61 24.45 4.77
N GLY A 699 -28.63 23.13 4.58
CA GLY A 699 -29.68 22.43 3.84
C GLY A 699 -31.06 22.60 4.50
N LEU A 700 -31.18 22.38 5.81
CA LEU A 700 -32.43 22.53 6.53
C LEU A 700 -32.99 23.95 6.42
N LEU A 701 -32.14 24.96 6.62
CA LEU A 701 -32.54 26.36 6.50
C LEU A 701 -32.85 26.76 5.06
N SER A 702 -32.32 26.06 4.06
CA SER A 702 -32.77 26.25 2.67
C SER A 702 -34.14 25.64 2.41
N GLU A 703 -34.46 24.48 3.00
CA GLU A 703 -35.69 23.74 2.68
C GLU A 703 -36.89 24.15 3.52
N ARG A 704 -36.66 24.51 4.78
CA ARG A 704 -37.69 24.72 5.79
C ARG A 704 -37.61 26.12 6.38
N PRO A 705 -38.25 27.11 5.72
CA PRO A 705 -38.28 28.50 6.19
C PRO A 705 -38.77 28.67 7.63
N GLU A 706 -39.57 27.75 8.17
CA GLU A 706 -40.03 27.75 9.56
C GLU A 706 -38.89 27.69 10.59
N TYR A 707 -37.75 27.07 10.25
CA TYR A 707 -36.54 27.12 11.08
C TYR A 707 -35.76 28.45 10.91
N ASN A 708 -36.03 29.23 9.85
CA ASN A 708 -35.54 30.61 9.71
C ASN A 708 -36.45 31.64 10.37
N LYS A 709 -37.79 31.44 10.33
CA LYS A 709 -38.85 32.23 10.99
C LYS A 709 -40.14 31.39 11.01
N LYS A 710 -40.72 31.14 12.18
CA LYS A 710 -42.08 30.57 12.26
C LYS A 710 -43.07 31.66 11.81
N ALA A 711 -43.84 31.38 10.76
CA ALA A 711 -44.87 32.28 10.30
C ALA A 711 -45.94 32.37 11.40
N SER A 712 -46.14 33.58 11.94
CA SER A 712 -47.09 33.94 13.00
C SER A 712 -46.51 33.82 14.43
N ILE A 713 -46.02 34.95 14.93
CA ILE A 713 -45.87 35.35 16.35
C ILE A 713 -44.58 34.92 17.10
N ASP A 714 -43.88 33.84 16.74
CA ASP A 714 -42.68 33.42 17.51
C ASP A 714 -41.35 33.47 16.73
N LEU A 715 -40.32 33.95 17.42
CA LEU A 715 -38.93 34.07 16.96
C LEU A 715 -38.36 32.72 16.44
N PRO A 716 -37.34 32.72 15.57
CA PRO A 716 -36.77 31.46 15.05
C PRO A 716 -36.25 30.53 16.15
N PRO A 717 -36.42 29.19 15.99
CA PRO A 717 -35.99 28.18 16.98
C PRO A 717 -34.47 28.10 17.13
N ILE A 718 -33.73 28.65 16.16
CA ILE A 718 -32.27 28.79 16.24
C ILE A 718 -31.98 30.27 16.44
N GLN A 719 -31.14 30.59 17.42
CA GLN A 719 -30.76 31.96 17.75
C GLN A 719 -29.49 32.40 17.01
N LEU A 720 -28.52 31.50 16.89
CA LEU A 720 -27.20 31.72 16.32
C LEU A 720 -26.69 30.40 15.76
N PHE A 721 -26.06 30.45 14.58
CA PHE A 721 -25.36 29.32 13.99
C PHE A 721 -23.86 29.62 13.96
N ASN A 722 -23.07 28.84 14.69
CA ASN A 722 -21.61 28.84 14.58
C ASN A 722 -21.19 27.68 13.67
N ALA A 723 -20.66 28.00 12.49
CA ALA A 723 -20.23 27.04 11.49
C ALA A 723 -18.70 26.93 11.49
N MET A 724 -18.16 25.80 11.95
CA MET A 724 -16.72 25.51 12.00
C MET A 724 -16.31 24.61 10.84
N GLY A 725 -15.30 25.02 10.07
CA GLY A 725 -14.95 24.36 8.80
C GLY A 725 -16.18 24.23 7.90
N PRO A 726 -16.83 25.35 7.51
CA PRO A 726 -18.15 25.32 6.89
C PRO A 726 -18.13 24.68 5.50
N VAL A 727 -18.88 23.60 5.34
CA VAL A 727 -19.02 22.86 4.08
C VAL A 727 -20.37 23.16 3.44
N THR A 728 -20.36 23.55 2.16
CA THR A 728 -21.56 23.63 1.30
C THR A 728 -21.22 23.16 -0.11
N ASN A 729 -20.49 23.99 -0.85
CA ASN A 729 -19.72 23.55 -2.02
C ASN A 729 -18.41 22.92 -1.55
N VAL A 730 -17.96 21.90 -2.27
CA VAL A 730 -16.66 21.23 -2.08
C VAL A 730 -15.91 21.14 -3.41
N THR A 731 -15.97 22.22 -4.19
CA THR A 731 -15.45 22.25 -5.56
C THR A 731 -13.92 22.22 -5.58
N PHE A 732 -13.32 22.91 -4.60
CA PHE A 732 -11.90 23.14 -4.49
C PHE A 732 -11.25 22.28 -3.40
N MET A 733 -12.02 21.39 -2.76
CA MET A 733 -11.46 20.44 -1.79
C MET A 733 -10.21 19.74 -2.35
N THR A 734 -9.18 19.65 -1.52
CA THR A 734 -7.92 18.96 -1.80
C THR A 734 -7.88 17.57 -1.16
N SER A 735 -8.84 17.28 -0.27
CA SER A 735 -9.03 15.97 0.34
C SER A 735 -9.13 14.84 -0.71
N PRO A 736 -8.51 13.67 -0.47
CA PRO A 736 -8.63 12.47 -1.31
C PRO A 736 -10.07 12.03 -1.62
N VAL A 737 -11.07 12.46 -0.83
CA VAL A 737 -12.50 12.25 -1.14
C VAL A 737 -12.88 12.79 -2.53
N ARG A 738 -12.19 13.84 -3.01
CA ARG A 738 -12.33 14.39 -4.37
C ARG A 738 -12.11 13.35 -5.48
N LEU A 739 -11.30 12.31 -5.22
CA LEU A 739 -10.97 11.25 -6.18
C LEU A 739 -12.19 10.38 -6.53
N LEU A 740 -13.26 10.43 -5.74
CA LEU A 740 -14.52 9.74 -6.04
C LEU A 740 -15.36 10.46 -7.11
N ALA A 741 -15.10 11.75 -7.39
CA ALA A 741 -15.90 12.59 -8.27
C ALA A 741 -16.07 12.07 -9.71
N PRO A 742 -15.07 11.46 -10.37
CA PRO A 742 -15.24 10.88 -11.71
C PRO A 742 -16.33 9.80 -11.77
N PHE A 743 -16.54 9.06 -10.67
CA PHE A 743 -17.46 7.92 -10.60
C PHE A 743 -18.87 8.30 -10.16
N ALA A 744 -19.12 9.57 -9.83
CA ALA A 744 -20.41 10.02 -9.30
C ALA A 744 -21.61 9.87 -10.26
N LYS A 745 -21.39 9.42 -11.52
CA LYS A 745 -22.40 9.30 -12.59
C LYS A 745 -22.92 7.87 -12.64
N ASP A 746 -22.00 6.94 -12.40
CA ASP A 746 -22.28 5.52 -12.29
C ASP A 746 -22.23 5.13 -10.83
N ALA A 747 -23.27 5.52 -10.08
CA ALA A 747 -23.43 5.12 -8.68
C ALA A 747 -23.29 3.59 -8.52
N GLY A 748 -23.70 2.81 -9.54
CA GLY A 748 -23.48 1.37 -9.59
C GLY A 748 -22.02 0.93 -9.56
N VAL A 749 -21.07 1.72 -10.07
CA VAL A 749 -19.62 1.43 -9.96
C VAL A 749 -19.14 1.65 -8.53
N LEU A 750 -19.58 2.72 -7.87
CA LEU A 750 -19.22 3.00 -6.48
C LEU A 750 -19.88 2.02 -5.49
N PHE A 751 -21.13 1.59 -5.75
CA PHE A 751 -21.79 0.53 -4.98
C PHE A 751 -21.19 -0.86 -5.24
N LYS A 752 -20.65 -1.12 -6.44
CA LYS A 752 -19.85 -2.34 -6.68
C LYS A 752 -18.52 -2.29 -5.93
N LEU A 753 -17.87 -1.11 -5.88
CA LEU A 753 -16.55 -0.92 -5.29
C LEU A 753 -16.56 -0.95 -3.75
N PHE A 754 -17.56 -0.35 -3.11
CA PHE A 754 -17.65 -0.23 -1.65
C PHE A 754 -18.77 -1.07 -1.02
N GLY A 755 -19.58 -1.75 -1.84
CA GLY A 755 -20.80 -2.42 -1.41
C GLY A 755 -21.99 -1.46 -1.28
N ASP A 756 -23.16 -2.03 -0.96
CA ASP A 756 -24.43 -1.30 -0.80
C ASP A 756 -24.66 -0.79 0.65
N TYR A 757 -23.70 -0.97 1.54
CA TYR A 757 -23.89 -0.89 2.99
C TYR A 757 -23.10 0.29 3.63
N ASP A 758 -22.22 0.03 4.59
CA ASP A 758 -21.43 1.04 5.28
C ASP A 758 -20.15 1.43 4.54
N PHE A 759 -19.72 2.68 4.73
CA PHE A 759 -18.41 3.16 4.33
C PHE A 759 -17.57 3.38 5.60
N LEU A 760 -16.50 2.58 5.76
CA LEU A 760 -15.55 2.60 6.89
C LEU A 760 -16.20 2.50 8.29
N PRO A 761 -16.75 1.33 8.70
CA PRO A 761 -17.40 1.17 10.00
C PRO A 761 -16.44 1.17 11.21
N ASN A 762 -16.88 1.80 12.31
CA ASN A 762 -16.25 1.70 13.63
C ASN A 762 -16.61 0.38 14.34
N ASN A 763 -16.08 -0.73 13.85
CA ASN A 763 -16.32 -2.03 14.47
C ASN A 763 -15.27 -2.35 15.56
N TRP A 764 -15.53 -3.41 16.34
CA TRP A 764 -14.64 -3.87 17.41
C TRP A 764 -13.19 -4.10 16.96
N PHE A 765 -13.02 -4.41 15.67
CA PHE A 765 -11.74 -4.70 15.05
C PHE A 765 -10.94 -3.43 14.73
N MET A 766 -11.58 -2.36 14.24
CA MET A 766 -10.95 -1.03 14.13
C MET A 766 -10.50 -0.50 15.51
N ARG A 767 -11.29 -0.75 16.56
CA ARG A 767 -10.90 -0.41 17.95
C ARG A 767 -9.73 -1.24 18.46
N PHE A 768 -9.62 -2.51 18.07
CA PHE A 768 -8.48 -3.38 18.40
C PHE A 768 -7.19 -2.91 17.72
N LEU A 769 -7.27 -2.52 16.43
CA LEU A 769 -6.15 -1.97 15.68
C LEU A 769 -5.65 -0.63 16.25
N ALA A 770 -6.56 0.28 16.58
CA ALA A 770 -6.22 1.56 17.23
C ALA A 770 -5.45 1.35 18.56
N LYS A 771 -5.87 0.36 19.35
CA LYS A 771 -5.28 0.03 20.66
C LYS A 771 -3.91 -0.65 20.56
N THR A 772 -3.71 -1.47 19.53
CA THR A 772 -2.51 -2.31 19.39
C THR A 772 -1.44 -1.64 18.55
N MET A 773 -1.81 -0.99 17.44
CA MET A 773 -0.88 -0.39 16.49
C MET A 773 -0.41 0.99 16.95
N CYS A 774 -1.33 1.88 17.35
CA CYS A 774 -1.01 3.27 17.73
C CYS A 774 -0.29 3.41 19.08
N LYS A 775 -0.07 2.29 19.80
CA LYS A 775 0.74 2.21 21.03
C LYS A 775 2.25 2.26 20.74
N TYR A 776 2.67 1.81 19.56
CA TYR A 776 4.09 1.76 19.18
C TYR A 776 4.47 3.04 18.42
N HIS A 777 5.50 3.74 18.90
CA HIS A 777 6.00 4.99 18.32
C HIS A 777 6.34 4.88 16.82
N VAL A 778 6.61 3.67 16.32
CA VAL A 778 6.99 3.37 14.92
C VAL A 778 5.78 3.22 13.99
N LEU A 779 4.59 2.85 14.50
CA LEU A 779 3.35 2.67 13.72
C LEU A 779 2.42 3.89 13.78
N ARG A 780 2.88 4.93 14.47
CA ARG A 780 2.17 6.19 14.69
C ARG A 780 1.90 6.93 13.36
N GLU A 781 2.82 6.89 12.39
CA GLU A 781 2.61 7.49 11.06
C GLU A 781 1.48 6.81 10.25
N VAL A 782 1.18 5.53 10.52
CA VAL A 782 0.07 4.80 9.88
C VAL A 782 -1.28 5.25 10.47
N CYS A 783 -1.31 5.42 11.79
CA CYS A 783 -2.46 5.97 12.53
C CYS A 783 -2.72 7.44 12.14
N GLU A 784 -1.67 8.22 11.95
CA GLU A 784 -1.70 9.59 11.43
C GLU A 784 -2.20 9.62 9.97
N GLY A 785 -1.79 8.67 9.13
CA GLY A 785 -2.21 8.53 7.72
C GLY A 785 -3.71 8.33 7.47
N VAL A 786 -4.40 7.55 8.32
CA VAL A 786 -5.86 7.31 8.20
C VAL A 786 -6.65 8.59 8.49
N ILE A 787 -6.18 9.39 9.44
CA ILE A 787 -6.74 10.71 9.76
C ILE A 787 -6.44 11.68 8.60
N PHE A 788 -5.19 11.69 8.12
CA PHE A 788 -4.74 12.53 7.01
C PHE A 788 -5.52 12.33 5.71
N LEU A 789 -6.03 11.12 5.44
CA LEU A 789 -6.88 10.82 4.29
C LEU A 789 -8.19 11.61 4.25
N ILE A 790 -8.67 12.10 5.39
CA ILE A 790 -9.97 12.80 5.50
C ILE A 790 -9.75 14.32 5.61
N VAL A 791 -8.68 14.80 6.28
CA VAL A 791 -8.65 16.16 6.86
C VAL A 791 -7.37 17.01 6.67
N GLY A 792 -6.30 16.49 6.08
CA GLY A 792 -5.06 17.24 5.76
C GLY A 792 -3.85 16.90 6.63
N THR A 793 -2.64 17.28 6.20
CA THR A 793 -1.34 16.65 6.59
C THR A 793 -0.60 17.23 7.81
N ASP A 794 -1.21 18.10 8.62
CA ASP A 794 -0.53 18.73 9.77
C ASP A 794 -1.04 18.16 11.10
N MET A 795 -0.11 17.83 12.00
CA MET A 795 -0.35 17.21 13.32
C MET A 795 0.06 18.13 14.47
N HIS A 796 0.46 19.38 14.19
CA HIS A 796 0.97 20.30 15.21
C HIS A 796 -0.05 20.52 16.36
N GLU A 797 -1.33 20.58 16.05
CA GLU A 797 -2.40 20.77 17.05
C GLU A 797 -2.91 19.45 17.68
N PHE A 798 -2.42 18.29 17.23
CA PHE A 798 -2.89 17.00 17.76
C PHE A 798 -2.20 16.62 19.07
N ASN A 799 -2.98 16.24 20.08
CA ASN A 799 -2.43 15.55 21.24
C ASN A 799 -2.15 14.09 20.88
N VAL A 800 -0.91 13.83 20.46
CA VAL A 800 -0.62 12.52 19.88
C VAL A 800 -0.58 11.38 20.89
N THR A 801 -0.52 11.70 22.20
CA THR A 801 -0.72 10.69 23.24
C THR A 801 -2.18 10.19 23.30
N ARG A 802 -3.14 10.99 22.81
CA ARG A 802 -4.56 10.63 22.69
C ARG A 802 -4.94 10.06 21.32
N LEU A 803 -4.00 9.89 20.39
CA LEU A 803 -4.27 9.32 19.06
C LEU A 803 -5.03 7.98 19.09
N PRO A 804 -4.73 7.02 20.00
CA PRO A 804 -5.51 5.79 20.13
C PRO A 804 -6.99 6.03 20.47
N VAL A 805 -7.27 7.09 21.24
CA VAL A 805 -8.63 7.51 21.59
C VAL A 805 -9.33 8.06 20.34
N PHE A 806 -8.72 8.99 19.60
CA PHE A 806 -9.32 9.57 18.40
C PHE A 806 -9.69 8.50 17.36
N ILE A 807 -8.78 7.58 17.05
CA ILE A 807 -9.01 6.53 16.03
C ILE A 807 -10.01 5.48 16.50
N SER A 808 -10.14 5.26 17.81
CA SER A 808 -11.15 4.35 18.34
C SER A 808 -12.58 4.89 18.19
N HIS A 809 -12.75 6.20 18.00
CA HIS A 809 -14.06 6.86 17.85
C HIS A 809 -14.31 7.37 16.42
N THR A 810 -13.27 7.55 15.60
CA THR A 810 -13.35 8.06 14.23
C THR A 810 -12.54 7.18 13.27
N PRO A 811 -13.11 6.73 12.12
CA PRO A 811 -14.47 7.00 11.64
C PRO A 811 -15.54 6.32 12.50
N ALA A 812 -16.71 6.94 12.64
CA ALA A 812 -17.88 6.46 13.37
C ALA A 812 -18.95 5.84 12.46
N GLY A 813 -18.75 5.86 11.13
CA GLY A 813 -19.61 5.25 10.11
C GLY A 813 -20.54 6.22 9.36
N THR A 814 -20.75 5.95 8.06
CA THR A 814 -21.71 6.61 7.16
C THR A 814 -22.13 5.61 6.07
N SER A 815 -23.16 5.91 5.27
CA SER A 815 -23.50 5.11 4.09
C SER A 815 -22.60 5.41 2.89
N VAL A 816 -22.45 4.40 2.01
CA VAL A 816 -21.82 4.59 0.68
C VAL A 816 -22.57 5.64 -0.15
N LYS A 817 -23.91 5.67 -0.06
CA LYS A 817 -24.73 6.69 -0.74
C LYS A 817 -24.39 8.11 -0.29
N ASN A 818 -24.05 8.34 0.97
CA ASN A 818 -23.59 9.65 1.44
C ASN A 818 -22.25 10.04 0.77
N MET A 819 -21.31 9.11 0.66
CA MET A 819 -20.03 9.36 -0.03
C MET A 819 -20.19 9.64 -1.53
N ILE A 820 -21.09 8.90 -2.19
CA ILE A 820 -21.48 9.19 -3.58
C ILE A 820 -22.04 10.61 -3.69
N HIS A 821 -22.83 11.05 -2.71
CA HIS A 821 -23.39 12.39 -2.72
C HIS A 821 -22.29 13.47 -2.61
N PHE A 822 -21.30 13.30 -1.73
CA PHE A 822 -20.12 14.19 -1.70
C PHE A 822 -19.37 14.21 -3.03
N ALA A 823 -19.20 13.05 -3.67
CA ALA A 823 -18.57 12.96 -4.99
C ALA A 823 -19.36 13.73 -6.07
N GLN A 824 -20.70 13.72 -6.00
CA GLN A 824 -21.56 14.53 -6.86
C GLN A 824 -21.34 16.04 -6.63
N LEU A 825 -21.22 16.49 -5.37
CA LEU A 825 -20.95 17.90 -5.07
C LEU A 825 -19.63 18.39 -5.66
N VAL A 826 -18.58 17.56 -5.58
CA VAL A 826 -17.26 17.86 -6.18
C VAL A 826 -17.38 18.01 -7.70
N ARG A 827 -18.09 17.08 -8.35
CA ARG A 827 -18.19 17.06 -9.82
C ARG A 827 -19.07 18.17 -10.36
N GLU A 828 -20.27 18.32 -9.79
CA GLU A 828 -21.28 19.28 -10.25
C GLU A 828 -20.99 20.70 -9.77
N LYS A 829 -20.12 20.87 -8.77
CA LYS A 829 -19.68 22.16 -8.20
C LYS A 829 -20.81 22.97 -7.57
N ARG A 830 -21.82 22.27 -7.05
CA ARG A 830 -23.06 22.86 -6.54
C ARG A 830 -23.55 22.08 -5.33
N PHE A 831 -24.00 22.81 -4.31
CA PHE A 831 -24.69 22.26 -3.15
C PHE A 831 -26.13 21.89 -3.53
N GLN A 832 -26.40 20.60 -3.75
CA GLN A 832 -27.65 20.09 -4.32
C GLN A 832 -28.10 18.79 -3.67
N LYS A 833 -29.31 18.35 -3.99
CA LYS A 833 -29.84 17.02 -3.63
C LYS A 833 -29.16 15.90 -4.41
N PHE A 834 -29.37 14.67 -3.96
CA PHE A 834 -28.77 13.49 -4.54
C PHE A 834 -29.24 13.34 -5.99
N ASP A 835 -28.29 13.20 -6.93
CA ASP A 835 -28.59 12.94 -8.32
C ASP A 835 -28.80 11.43 -8.51
N TYR A 836 -30.05 11.03 -8.75
CA TYR A 836 -30.41 9.64 -9.04
C TYR A 836 -30.31 9.29 -10.54
N GLY A 837 -29.89 10.25 -11.37
CA GLY A 837 -29.98 10.21 -12.83
C GLY A 837 -31.32 10.73 -13.33
N SER A 838 -31.33 11.24 -14.58
CA SER A 838 -32.44 11.98 -15.21
C SER A 838 -33.83 11.37 -14.98
N SER A 839 -34.00 10.07 -15.22
CA SER A 839 -35.29 9.38 -15.10
C SER A 839 -35.78 9.27 -13.66
N LYS A 840 -34.89 8.92 -12.72
CA LYS A 840 -35.24 8.81 -11.30
C LYS A 840 -35.42 10.19 -10.65
N ASN A 841 -34.64 11.19 -11.06
CA ASN A 841 -34.86 12.57 -10.64
C ASN A 841 -36.25 13.06 -11.06
N MET A 842 -36.70 12.74 -12.28
CA MET A 842 -38.06 13.09 -12.70
C MET A 842 -39.11 12.43 -11.81
N ALA A 843 -38.93 11.15 -11.46
CA ALA A 843 -39.86 10.44 -10.57
C ALA A 843 -39.85 10.96 -9.12
N ILE A 844 -38.68 11.36 -8.60
CA ILE A 844 -38.50 11.75 -7.19
C ILE A 844 -38.73 13.25 -6.97
N TYR A 845 -38.24 14.10 -7.88
CA TYR A 845 -38.24 15.55 -7.76
C TYR A 845 -39.20 16.26 -8.72
N GLY A 846 -39.80 15.56 -9.69
CA GLY A 846 -40.60 16.19 -10.74
C GLY A 846 -39.78 16.98 -11.77
N GLN A 847 -38.44 16.86 -11.74
CA GLN A 847 -37.53 17.52 -12.67
C GLN A 847 -36.32 16.63 -12.97
N ARG A 848 -35.69 16.79 -14.15
CA ARG A 848 -34.60 15.90 -14.61
C ARG A 848 -33.28 16.10 -13.85
N THR A 849 -33.07 17.28 -13.28
CA THR A 849 -31.88 17.62 -12.49
C THR A 849 -32.24 17.68 -11.00
N PRO A 850 -31.33 17.37 -10.08
CA PRO A 850 -31.60 17.51 -8.67
C PRO A 850 -31.80 18.99 -8.28
N PRO A 851 -32.73 19.30 -7.36
CA PRO A 851 -32.87 20.64 -6.77
C PRO A 851 -31.60 21.09 -6.04
N VAL A 852 -31.37 22.40 -6.02
CA VAL A 852 -30.21 23.04 -5.37
C VAL A 852 -30.62 23.59 -4.00
N TYR A 853 -29.78 23.41 -2.99
CA TYR A 853 -29.96 24.04 -1.68
C TYR A 853 -29.51 25.51 -1.75
N ASN A 854 -30.45 26.43 -1.53
CA ASN A 854 -30.27 27.87 -1.64
C ASN A 854 -29.88 28.51 -0.30
N VAL A 855 -28.58 28.64 -0.06
CA VAL A 855 -28.03 29.28 1.15
C VAL A 855 -28.32 30.79 1.24
N SER A 856 -28.69 31.46 0.14
CA SER A 856 -29.11 32.87 0.20
C SER A 856 -30.46 33.08 0.90
N GLY A 857 -31.21 32.00 1.15
CA GLY A 857 -32.43 32.01 1.97
C GLY A 857 -32.16 31.99 3.48
N VAL A 858 -30.92 31.81 3.93
CA VAL A 858 -30.55 31.64 5.34
C VAL A 858 -30.55 33.00 6.05
N LYS A 859 -31.62 33.30 6.81
CA LYS A 859 -31.81 34.62 7.45
C LYS A 859 -31.22 34.73 8.85
N LEU A 860 -30.88 33.59 9.45
CA LEU A 860 -30.31 33.48 10.79
C LEU A 860 -28.94 34.19 10.89
N PRO A 861 -28.58 34.78 12.05
CA PRO A 861 -27.20 35.13 12.36
C PRO A 861 -26.23 33.95 12.23
N VAL A 862 -25.21 34.06 11.36
CA VAL A 862 -24.17 33.05 11.15
C VAL A 862 -22.79 33.57 11.55
N GLY A 863 -22.08 32.83 12.41
CA GLY A 863 -20.66 32.97 12.66
C GLY A 863 -19.87 31.91 11.90
N LEU A 864 -19.01 32.32 10.96
CA LEU A 864 -18.14 31.42 10.20
C LEU A 864 -16.75 31.35 10.84
N PHE A 865 -16.24 30.13 11.02
CA PHE A 865 -14.88 29.86 11.51
C PHE A 865 -14.18 28.92 10.51
N TRP A 866 -13.09 29.37 9.89
CA TRP A 866 -12.39 28.64 8.82
C TRP A 866 -10.87 28.88 8.88
N SER A 867 -10.06 27.99 8.30
CA SER A 867 -8.60 28.09 8.31
C SER A 867 -8.00 27.94 6.91
N LEU A 868 -6.73 28.33 6.75
CA LEU A 868 -6.04 28.30 5.44
C LEU A 868 -5.62 26.89 5.01
N ASN A 869 -5.33 26.00 5.95
CA ASN A 869 -4.88 24.63 5.69
C ASN A 869 -6.02 23.60 5.84
N ASP A 870 -7.26 24.03 5.65
CA ASP A 870 -8.44 23.16 5.65
C ASP A 870 -8.64 22.52 4.26
N TRP A 871 -8.41 21.21 4.16
CA TRP A 871 -8.49 20.47 2.89
C TRP A 871 -9.92 20.13 2.47
N PHE A 872 -10.89 20.29 3.38
CA PHE A 872 -12.27 19.90 3.18
C PHE A 872 -13.15 21.14 2.98
N ALA A 873 -13.03 22.14 3.86
CA ALA A 873 -13.62 23.46 3.73
C ALA A 873 -12.58 24.45 3.17
N ASP A 874 -12.18 24.23 1.91
CA ASP A 874 -11.17 25.05 1.21
C ASP A 874 -11.55 26.55 1.26
N PRO A 875 -10.59 27.47 1.51
CA PRO A 875 -10.86 28.90 1.57
C PRO A 875 -11.63 29.47 0.36
N THR A 876 -11.47 28.89 -0.83
CA THR A 876 -12.20 29.29 -2.04
C THR A 876 -13.67 28.93 -1.94
N ASP A 877 -13.99 27.72 -1.48
CA ASP A 877 -15.37 27.28 -1.24
C ASP A 877 -16.03 28.10 -0.11
N VAL A 878 -15.28 28.43 0.95
CA VAL A 878 -15.75 29.31 2.04
C VAL A 878 -16.01 30.74 1.54
N SER A 879 -15.19 31.28 0.64
CA SER A 879 -15.42 32.59 0.02
C SER A 879 -16.72 32.60 -0.78
N ILE A 880 -16.97 31.56 -1.58
CA ILE A 880 -18.22 31.40 -2.35
C ILE A 880 -19.44 31.34 -1.43
N LEU A 881 -19.33 30.68 -0.27
CA LEU A 881 -20.40 30.65 0.73
C LEU A 881 -20.62 32.04 1.34
N THR A 882 -19.53 32.73 1.69
CA THR A 882 -19.57 34.08 2.29
C THR A 882 -20.31 35.07 1.40
N GLU A 883 -20.10 35.02 0.09
CA GLU A 883 -20.79 35.89 -0.88
C GLU A 883 -22.30 35.66 -0.96
N LYS A 884 -22.77 34.45 -0.62
CA LYS A 884 -24.18 34.08 -0.75
C LYS A 884 -24.99 34.27 0.53
N LEU A 885 -24.35 34.28 1.70
CA LEU A 885 -25.04 34.36 2.99
C LEU A 885 -25.44 35.82 3.32
N PRO A 886 -26.72 36.08 3.64
CA PRO A 886 -27.19 37.45 3.84
C PRO A 886 -26.93 38.00 5.26
N ASN A 887 -26.59 37.16 6.25
CA ASN A 887 -26.49 37.58 7.66
C ASN A 887 -25.30 36.94 8.39
N ILE A 888 -24.09 37.34 7.98
CA ILE A 888 -22.85 36.92 8.64
C ILE A 888 -22.55 37.91 9.79
N VAL A 889 -22.62 37.43 11.04
CA VAL A 889 -22.34 38.23 12.24
C VAL A 889 -20.89 38.13 12.70
N LEU A 890 -20.15 37.13 12.21
CA LEU A 890 -18.71 37.00 12.37
C LEU A 890 -18.15 36.17 11.20
N ASN A 891 -17.10 36.66 10.57
CA ASN A 891 -16.29 35.89 9.63
C ASN A 891 -14.87 35.78 10.20
N TYR A 892 -14.55 34.64 10.80
CA TYR A 892 -13.31 34.43 11.56
C TYR A 892 -12.39 33.45 10.82
N GLN A 893 -11.34 34.01 10.24
CA GLN A 893 -10.21 33.22 9.77
C GLN A 893 -9.32 32.87 10.97
N VAL A 894 -9.04 31.59 11.16
CA VAL A 894 -8.11 31.10 12.19
C VAL A 894 -6.72 31.70 11.93
N PRO A 895 -6.10 32.36 12.93
CA PRO A 895 -4.80 33.01 12.77
C PRO A 895 -3.63 32.05 12.49
N ASP A 896 -3.74 30.80 12.95
CA ASP A 896 -2.72 29.79 12.72
C ASP A 896 -2.83 29.25 11.28
N PRO A 897 -1.81 29.47 10.42
CA PRO A 897 -1.84 29.01 9.04
C PRO A 897 -1.73 27.49 8.89
N GLN A 898 -1.31 26.74 9.93
CA GLN A 898 -1.21 25.28 9.90
C GLN A 898 -2.51 24.59 10.32
N PHE A 899 -3.44 25.32 10.96
CA PHE A 899 -4.69 24.79 11.48
C PHE A 899 -5.52 24.08 10.40
N THR A 900 -5.82 22.81 10.63
CA THR A 900 -6.46 21.87 9.70
C THR A 900 -7.94 21.67 10.00
N HIS A 901 -8.61 20.81 9.21
CA HIS A 901 -10.04 20.57 9.33
C HIS A 901 -10.46 19.90 10.66
N LEU A 902 -9.63 19.03 11.26
CA LEU A 902 -9.97 18.41 12.55
C LEU A 902 -9.54 19.25 13.75
N ASP A 903 -8.65 20.21 13.58
CA ASP A 903 -8.17 21.01 14.71
C ASP A 903 -9.32 21.79 15.37
N PHE A 904 -10.40 22.06 14.64
CA PHE A 904 -11.66 22.60 15.19
C PHE A 904 -12.29 21.75 16.29
N ILE A 905 -12.00 20.45 16.35
CA ILE A 905 -12.58 19.51 17.32
C ILE A 905 -11.52 18.85 18.23
N VAL A 906 -10.33 18.52 17.70
CA VAL A 906 -9.27 17.81 18.46
C VAL A 906 -8.03 18.65 18.75
N GLY A 907 -7.96 19.89 18.27
CA GLY A 907 -6.80 20.76 18.46
C GLY A 907 -6.57 21.10 19.93
N MET A 908 -5.35 20.89 20.41
CA MET A 908 -4.96 21.18 21.80
C MET A 908 -5.20 22.65 22.18
N HIS A 909 -5.01 23.57 21.23
CA HIS A 909 -5.19 25.00 21.46
C HIS A 909 -6.49 25.55 20.85
N ALA A 910 -7.42 24.68 20.39
CA ALA A 910 -8.68 25.09 19.79
C ALA A 910 -9.52 26.00 20.70
N LYS A 911 -9.41 25.84 22.03
CA LYS A 911 -10.05 26.73 23.01
C LYS A 911 -9.60 28.18 22.87
N ASP A 912 -8.30 28.41 22.78
CA ASP A 912 -7.73 29.76 22.78
C ASP A 912 -7.85 30.40 21.40
N ILE A 913 -7.69 29.59 20.35
CA ILE A 913 -7.69 30.02 18.95
C ILE A 913 -9.12 30.21 18.41
N VAL A 914 -10.05 29.30 18.70
CA VAL A 914 -11.40 29.28 18.09
C VAL A 914 -12.51 29.47 19.13
N TYR A 915 -12.56 28.62 20.15
CA TYR A 915 -13.75 28.58 21.04
C TYR A 915 -13.91 29.86 21.84
N SER A 916 -12.83 30.53 22.23
CA SER A 916 -12.88 31.81 22.92
C SER A 916 -13.54 32.92 22.08
N ALA A 917 -13.28 32.95 20.77
CA ALA A 917 -13.96 33.89 19.86
C ALA A 917 -15.44 33.54 19.69
N MET A 918 -15.75 32.24 19.54
CA MET A 918 -17.11 31.74 19.44
C MET A 918 -17.95 32.02 20.70
N MET A 919 -17.41 31.76 21.90
CA MET A 919 -18.12 32.04 23.15
C MET A 919 -18.37 33.54 23.34
N LYS A 920 -17.44 34.42 22.93
CA LYS A 920 -17.69 35.88 22.92
C LYS A 920 -18.85 36.25 22.01
N LEU A 921 -19.00 35.59 20.85
CA LEU A 921 -20.12 35.79 19.95
C LEU A 921 -21.43 35.27 20.57
N MET A 922 -21.40 34.08 21.18
CA MET A 922 -22.54 33.48 21.88
C MET A 922 -23.03 34.36 23.04
N GLU A 923 -22.12 34.89 23.87
CA GLU A 923 -22.49 35.74 25.01
C GLU A 923 -23.14 37.06 24.57
N ARG A 924 -22.68 37.66 23.46
CA ARG A 924 -23.33 38.85 22.86
C ARG A 924 -24.77 38.56 22.43
N HIS A 925 -25.03 37.38 21.89
CA HIS A 925 -26.37 36.98 21.46
C HIS A 925 -27.24 36.56 22.65
N LYS A 926 -26.66 35.90 23.66
CA LYS A 926 -27.32 35.58 24.93
C LYS A 926 -27.87 36.84 25.59
N LYS A 927 -27.05 37.89 25.77
CA LYS A 927 -27.49 39.16 26.39
C LYS A 927 -28.58 39.88 25.59
N LYS A 928 -28.56 39.82 24.26
CA LYS A 928 -29.62 40.40 23.41
C LYS A 928 -30.98 39.70 23.57
N ALA A 929 -31.01 38.44 24.00
CA ALA A 929 -32.26 37.71 24.23
C ALA A 929 -32.90 37.97 25.59
N TYR A 930 -32.19 38.55 26.56
CA TYR A 930 -32.73 38.95 27.88
C TYR A 930 -33.14 40.43 27.96
N LEU A 931 -32.98 41.19 26.87
CA LEU A 931 -33.33 42.63 26.76
C LEU A 931 -34.59 42.87 25.89
N ILE A 932 -35.26 41.80 25.48
CA ILE A 932 -36.57 41.78 24.80
C ILE A 932 -37.47 40.93 25.68
#